data_AF-A0A7Y1YIF0-F1
#
_entry.id   AF-A0A7Y1YIF0-F1
#
_cell.length_a   1.000
_cell.length_b   1.000
_cell.length_c   1.000
_cell.angle_alpha   90.00
_cell.angle_beta   90.00
_cell.angle_gamma   90.00
#
_symmetry.space_group_name_H-M   'P 1'
#
loop_
_entity.id
_entity.type
_entity.pdbx_description
1 polymer ?
#
loop_
_entity_poly.entity_id
_entity_poly.type
_entity_poly.pdbx_seq_one_letter_code
_entity_poly.pdbx_strand_id
1 'polypeptide(L)'
;MTSNSFSQSEQLAFPGAIGHAKYASGGRGGVVLKVTNLNNDGPGSLRAAVEASGPRTVVFEVSGNINLTSGLKINNPDITIAGQTAPGDGICIAKQKLTISASNVIIRHVRFRLGDGGYKDINGNVVGPNGPDSDTILIITDGSETVENIIIDHCSVSWSIDEIIGMFGGNGLINKVSVTNNFITHGLNASHHGDGAHSMGTLVNYNSRNISYIKNFFHGSKERHVRMNAGVTLEWHNNVINGFKYAAVIGYGAKFDAENNFYKEGAYDLAATTSHLFKLTSSIYTTEDVTYTLTDSRIHHSGNDTDATYPTSSGQTDVGIAKSPYGTTVPNENTRILDSGYETQPVDSNIIDVVNNSGATLPSRDSYDSQLVSDFMNDVKAQLIDTQLQVGGFPVLNSLPAPADTDEDGMPDAWEIEQGLDINNPDDRNIVNSNGYTNLEVYINNMGTGTTASVDPTGVSVSPQSVTINIPETITLSTTFTPSNATDQSGEWSSANEAIATVDANGVVTPVSEGVVEITFESNSGGFSDSATITVTNIPISVESVSLSPETLDLNINMTESLSANVTPANATDQTGVWTSSDPSIATVNQQGQVQPISVGQVIISFTTNDGGFTASSQVTVNDDNFGRYEFYNADSDNLIQEVDGGEVFDLNNIGENLNFRAIPYGGDGNPEVESVQVNWTGVENGNHSENVPIYAGLTGHLGNDFEPYTVSEGTYEFTVTYYSEDQASGNVVGEDTFTLTFTRGEQVDAGEDQAICFGDTTTLTATGADTYLWSTGETTASIEVSPNNTVTYTVIGDHSNGNFTEDTVTVSVNESTEVSAGADQSICEGDSITLTATATGGEILWSNGATTNSITVSPNSTTTYTVTADNNGCASSDDVTVTVSELPSADAGNDVAILNGESVTLTASGGGTYLWSTGETTQNIEVSPTTDQVYTVTVTNASSCTDEDSVQVSVIEPIVAEAGEDSTICEGESLTLNASGGDNYLWSTGETTQSITVNPDNTTVYTVTVSDAYSSDSDTVTVTVNPVPIADAGDDVTIDQGESVTLYGSGGNSYIWSTGETNANISVSPTETTTYRLTAIINGCSSEAEVTVTVLAPVNADAGEDVTICNSESVTLTASGGNEFEWSNGETSQSIEVSPSETTIYSVRVSNSLGFGIDEVQVTVNDCSLSGPTEEANGFEFKAFPNPTNGLLNLKISALDQDAIVYVTDIIGKRVRTIEVGAAVNQVTRREINLSGMPPGFYILNLSTENRSITKKIILR
;
A
#
# COMPACT_ATOMS: atom_id res chain seq x y z
N MET A 1 44.71 38.91 -19.61
CA MET A 1 43.27 38.57 -19.68
C MET A 1 42.86 38.07 -18.31
N THR A 2 41.94 38.77 -17.66
CA THR A 2 41.38 38.36 -16.37
C THR A 2 40.31 37.30 -16.61
N SER A 3 40.47 36.11 -16.04
CA SER A 3 39.50 35.04 -16.11
C SER A 3 38.33 35.33 -15.17
N ASN A 4 37.17 35.72 -15.73
CA ASN A 4 35.91 35.64 -14.99
C ASN A 4 35.51 34.17 -14.89
N SER A 5 35.84 33.52 -13.78
CA SER A 5 35.24 32.25 -13.40
C SER A 5 33.87 32.52 -12.78
N PHE A 6 32.81 32.49 -13.60
CA PHE A 6 31.48 32.27 -13.06
C PHE A 6 31.42 30.83 -12.55
N SER A 7 31.15 30.66 -11.25
CA SER A 7 30.79 29.37 -10.68
C SER A 7 29.39 29.03 -11.19
N GLN A 8 29.31 28.13 -12.17
CA GLN A 8 28.03 27.57 -12.59
C GLN A 8 27.51 26.69 -11.44
N SER A 9 26.28 26.94 -10.97
CA SER A 9 25.67 26.15 -9.91
C SER A 9 25.39 24.73 -10.39
N GLU A 10 25.50 23.75 -9.49
CA GLU A 10 25.17 22.35 -9.76
C GLU A 10 23.67 22.22 -10.08
N GLN A 11 23.32 21.47 -11.13
CA GLN A 11 21.95 21.35 -11.64
C GLN A 11 21.14 20.41 -10.73
N LEU A 12 19.99 20.87 -10.23
CA LEU A 12 19.08 20.03 -9.44
C LEU A 12 18.60 18.81 -10.25
N ALA A 13 18.25 17.74 -9.56
CA ALA A 13 17.72 16.50 -10.16
C ALA A 13 16.46 16.78 -11.01
N PHE A 14 15.55 17.59 -10.49
CA PHE A 14 14.36 18.10 -11.13
C PHE A 14 13.95 19.43 -10.46
N PRO A 15 13.09 20.26 -11.08
CA PRO A 15 12.53 21.43 -10.42
C PRO A 15 11.86 21.04 -9.10
N GLY A 16 12.31 21.61 -7.98
CA GLY A 16 11.80 21.27 -6.65
C GLY A 16 12.51 20.12 -5.93
N ALA A 17 13.56 19.50 -6.50
CA ALA A 17 14.35 18.50 -5.79
C ALA A 17 15.00 19.06 -4.51
N ILE A 18 14.86 18.33 -3.40
CA ILE A 18 15.23 18.76 -2.04
C ILE A 18 16.01 17.68 -1.26
N GLY A 19 16.57 18.07 -0.12
CA GLY A 19 17.42 17.21 0.71
C GLY A 19 18.85 17.01 0.16
N HIS A 20 19.61 16.13 0.81
CA HIS A 20 21.03 15.92 0.54
C HIS A 20 21.35 15.29 -0.82
N ALA A 21 20.39 14.60 -1.45
CA ALA A 21 20.55 13.99 -2.76
C ALA A 21 20.06 14.88 -3.92
N LYS A 22 19.63 16.13 -3.67
CA LYS A 22 18.96 17.00 -4.66
C LYS A 22 19.71 17.30 -5.97
N TYR A 23 20.99 16.94 -6.06
CA TYR A 23 21.85 17.08 -7.24
C TYR A 23 22.13 15.73 -7.96
N ALA A 24 21.44 14.65 -7.59
CA ALA A 24 21.46 13.41 -8.37
C ALA A 24 21.05 13.69 -9.82
N SER A 25 21.73 13.07 -10.79
CA SER A 25 21.39 13.20 -12.22
C SER A 25 20.59 12.02 -12.75
N GLY A 26 20.56 10.88 -12.04
CA GLY A 26 19.86 9.67 -12.46
C GLY A 26 20.23 9.27 -13.90
N GLY A 27 19.21 9.12 -14.75
CA GLY A 27 19.33 8.79 -16.16
C GLY A 27 19.62 9.94 -17.14
N ARG A 28 19.83 11.18 -16.65
CA ARG A 28 20.00 12.39 -17.50
C ARG A 28 21.03 12.21 -18.62
N GLY A 29 20.64 12.56 -19.85
CA GLY A 29 21.50 12.43 -21.04
C GLY A 29 21.62 11.01 -21.58
N GLY A 30 20.87 10.06 -21.03
CA GLY A 30 20.98 8.63 -21.32
C GLY A 30 20.15 8.12 -22.49
N VAL A 31 19.94 6.80 -22.48
CA VAL A 31 18.93 6.13 -23.30
C VAL A 31 17.57 6.12 -22.60
N VAL A 32 16.49 6.01 -23.36
CA VAL A 32 15.18 5.68 -22.79
C VAL A 32 14.93 4.18 -22.93
N LEU A 33 14.34 3.59 -21.89
CA LEU A 33 13.93 2.19 -21.85
C LEU A 33 12.46 2.12 -21.47
N LYS A 34 11.63 1.76 -22.45
CA LYS A 34 10.18 1.69 -22.31
C LYS A 34 9.77 0.36 -21.67
N VAL A 35 8.94 0.44 -20.62
CA VAL A 35 8.27 -0.72 -20.01
C VAL A 35 6.95 -0.92 -20.73
N THR A 36 6.85 -2.01 -21.47
CA THR A 36 5.75 -2.28 -22.43
C THR A 36 4.87 -3.45 -22.01
N ASN A 37 5.18 -4.08 -20.86
CA ASN A 37 4.40 -5.17 -20.30
C ASN A 37 4.62 -5.33 -18.78
N LEU A 38 3.62 -5.91 -18.11
CA LEU A 38 3.61 -6.14 -16.65
C LEU A 38 4.31 -7.44 -16.21
N ASN A 39 5.09 -8.08 -17.09
CA ASN A 39 5.75 -9.35 -16.78
C ASN A 39 6.87 -9.15 -15.74
N ASN A 40 7.14 -10.19 -14.94
CA ASN A 40 8.24 -10.19 -13.96
C ASN A 40 9.63 -9.98 -14.58
N ASP A 41 9.83 -10.49 -15.80
CA ASP A 41 11.10 -10.46 -16.52
C ASP A 41 10.90 -10.54 -18.04
N GLY A 42 12.01 -10.52 -18.79
CA GLY A 42 12.04 -10.56 -20.25
C GLY A 42 12.01 -9.18 -20.92
N PRO A 43 12.11 -9.13 -22.27
CA PRO A 43 12.10 -7.87 -23.02
C PRO A 43 10.83 -7.03 -22.74
N GLY A 44 11.00 -5.71 -22.59
CA GLY A 44 9.92 -4.78 -22.27
C GLY A 44 9.42 -4.82 -20.82
N SER A 45 9.96 -5.69 -19.96
CA SER A 45 9.66 -5.67 -18.53
C SER A 45 10.46 -4.59 -17.79
N LEU A 46 9.93 -4.11 -16.65
CA LEU A 46 10.67 -3.22 -15.75
C LEU A 46 12.01 -3.80 -15.30
N ARG A 47 12.08 -5.13 -15.08
CA ARG A 47 13.32 -5.80 -14.67
C ARG A 47 14.42 -5.63 -15.73
N ALA A 48 14.10 -5.81 -17.01
CA ALA A 48 15.06 -5.62 -18.09
C ALA A 48 15.56 -4.17 -18.17
N ALA A 49 14.71 -3.18 -17.89
CA ALA A 49 15.11 -1.77 -17.86
C ALA A 49 15.99 -1.43 -16.65
N VAL A 50 15.67 -1.97 -15.48
CA VAL A 50 16.44 -1.81 -14.23
C VAL A 50 17.82 -2.46 -14.31
N GLU A 51 17.90 -3.69 -14.81
CA GLU A 51 19.13 -4.48 -14.90
C GLU A 51 20.03 -4.08 -16.08
N ALA A 52 19.57 -3.20 -16.98
CA ALA A 52 20.39 -2.62 -18.04
C ALA A 52 21.54 -1.76 -17.48
N SER A 53 22.60 -1.58 -18.28
CA SER A 53 23.81 -0.84 -17.89
C SER A 53 23.91 0.54 -18.53
N GLY A 54 24.37 1.52 -17.76
CA GLY A 54 24.64 2.89 -18.20
C GLY A 54 23.48 3.87 -17.96
N PRO A 55 23.69 5.18 -18.21
CA PRO A 55 22.68 6.21 -17.99
C PRO A 55 21.38 5.92 -18.74
N ARG A 56 20.28 5.78 -17.99
CA ARG A 56 18.97 5.41 -18.56
C ARG A 56 17.79 6.00 -17.81
N THR A 57 16.80 6.48 -18.55
CA THR A 57 15.49 6.86 -18.02
C THR A 57 14.47 5.78 -18.39
N VAL A 58 13.79 5.25 -17.38
CA VAL A 58 12.74 4.23 -17.54
C VAL A 58 11.39 4.93 -17.53
N VAL A 59 10.65 4.73 -18.62
CA VAL A 59 9.29 5.24 -18.85
C VAL A 59 8.33 4.07 -19.07
N PHE A 60 7.03 4.29 -18.95
CA PHE A 60 6.02 3.22 -18.95
C PHE A 60 4.96 3.44 -20.04
N GLU A 61 4.79 2.46 -20.92
CA GLU A 61 3.68 2.37 -21.88
C GLU A 61 2.49 1.55 -21.33
N VAL A 62 2.62 1.04 -20.10
CA VAL A 62 1.61 0.22 -19.42
C VAL A 62 1.42 0.68 -17.99
N SER A 63 0.21 0.51 -17.48
CA SER A 63 -0.14 0.62 -16.06
C SER A 63 -0.69 -0.69 -15.52
N GLY A 64 -0.73 -0.81 -14.20
CA GLY A 64 -1.11 -2.06 -13.54
C GLY A 64 -0.16 -2.50 -12.43
N ASN A 65 -0.47 -3.67 -11.87
CA ASN A 65 0.35 -4.35 -10.88
C ASN A 65 1.39 -5.25 -11.55
N ILE A 66 2.67 -4.84 -11.52
CA ILE A 66 3.80 -5.71 -11.85
C ILE A 66 3.97 -6.71 -10.69
N ASN A 67 3.37 -7.88 -10.86
CA ASN A 67 3.42 -8.97 -9.89
C ASN A 67 4.77 -9.70 -10.01
N LEU A 68 5.73 -9.28 -9.19
CA LEU A 68 7.06 -9.90 -9.18
C LEU A 68 7.05 -11.29 -8.53
N THR A 69 7.86 -12.20 -9.08
CA THR A 69 8.09 -13.55 -8.53
C THR A 69 9.44 -13.68 -7.83
N SER A 70 10.30 -12.66 -7.96
CA SER A 70 11.56 -12.51 -7.22
C SER A 70 11.91 -11.04 -7.02
N GLY A 71 12.72 -10.72 -6.00
CA GLY A 71 13.17 -9.34 -5.71
C GLY A 71 13.73 -8.62 -6.93
N LEU A 72 13.41 -7.34 -7.06
CA LEU A 72 13.95 -6.45 -8.10
C LEU A 72 15.18 -5.74 -7.54
N LYS A 73 16.31 -5.74 -8.26
CA LYS A 73 17.56 -5.13 -7.76
C LYS A 73 18.16 -4.12 -8.74
N ILE A 74 18.26 -2.86 -8.32
CA ILE A 74 19.02 -1.82 -9.01
C ILE A 74 20.50 -1.98 -8.62
N ASN A 75 21.25 -2.69 -9.46
CA ASN A 75 22.69 -2.95 -9.31
C ASN A 75 23.58 -2.14 -10.27
N ASN A 76 22.99 -1.50 -11.29
CA ASN A 76 23.68 -0.61 -12.23
C ASN A 76 23.31 0.86 -11.93
N PRO A 77 24.29 1.77 -11.80
CA PRO A 77 24.06 3.18 -11.45
C PRO A 77 23.41 3.96 -12.59
N ASP A 78 23.17 5.25 -12.37
CA ASP A 78 22.72 6.23 -13.37
C ASP A 78 21.34 5.86 -13.96
N ILE A 79 20.32 5.85 -13.11
CA ILE A 79 18.94 5.50 -13.50
C ILE A 79 17.92 6.49 -12.95
N THR A 80 16.98 6.87 -13.81
CA THR A 80 15.71 7.50 -13.41
C THR A 80 14.56 6.53 -13.71
N ILE A 81 13.67 6.29 -12.76
CA ILE A 81 12.41 5.56 -12.96
C ILE A 81 11.26 6.56 -12.79
N ALA A 82 10.59 6.90 -13.88
CA ALA A 82 9.56 7.94 -13.94
C ALA A 82 8.16 7.33 -14.01
N GLY A 83 7.62 6.90 -12.87
CA GLY A 83 6.31 6.25 -12.77
C GLY A 83 5.14 7.12 -13.26
N GLN A 84 5.29 8.44 -13.22
CA GLN A 84 4.28 9.40 -13.74
C GLN A 84 4.09 9.33 -15.25
N THR A 85 4.97 8.65 -15.98
CA THR A 85 4.83 8.43 -17.43
C THR A 85 3.85 7.31 -17.78
N ALA A 86 3.50 6.45 -16.82
CA ALA A 86 2.54 5.38 -17.03
C ALA A 86 1.14 5.94 -17.36
N PRO A 87 0.39 5.35 -18.30
CA PRO A 87 -0.99 5.75 -18.60
C PRO A 87 -1.96 5.35 -17.47
N GLY A 88 -3.24 5.74 -17.55
CA GLY A 88 -4.30 5.29 -16.64
C GLY A 88 -4.00 5.57 -15.17
N ASP A 89 -4.13 4.57 -14.30
CA ASP A 89 -3.88 4.69 -12.86
C ASP A 89 -2.41 4.51 -12.45
N GLY A 90 -1.50 4.37 -13.41
CA GLY A 90 -0.07 4.27 -13.17
C GLY A 90 0.42 2.89 -12.73
N ILE A 91 1.61 2.83 -12.13
CA ILE A 91 2.33 1.57 -11.92
C ILE A 91 2.51 1.21 -10.44
N CYS A 92 2.26 -0.07 -10.11
CA CYS A 92 2.57 -0.64 -8.81
C CYS A 92 3.48 -1.87 -8.94
N ILE A 93 4.57 -1.88 -8.18
CA ILE A 93 5.50 -3.00 -8.03
C ILE A 93 5.05 -3.80 -6.82
N ALA A 94 4.57 -5.02 -7.08
CA ALA A 94 3.82 -5.82 -6.12
C ALA A 94 4.57 -7.11 -5.71
N LYS A 95 4.29 -7.59 -4.50
CA LYS A 95 4.63 -8.93 -3.96
C LYS A 95 6.10 -9.22 -3.68
N GLN A 96 7.03 -8.38 -4.12
CA GLN A 96 8.47 -8.52 -3.86
C GLN A 96 9.13 -7.17 -3.56
N LYS A 97 10.25 -7.24 -2.86
CA LYS A 97 11.03 -6.05 -2.49
C LYS A 97 11.85 -5.46 -3.62
N LEU A 98 12.04 -4.14 -3.56
CA LEU A 98 13.09 -3.44 -4.29
C LEU A 98 14.37 -3.44 -3.45
N THR A 99 15.50 -3.76 -4.07
CA THR A 99 16.84 -3.57 -3.49
C THR A 99 17.63 -2.56 -4.33
N ILE A 100 18.19 -1.54 -3.70
CA ILE A 100 19.05 -0.54 -4.35
C ILE A 100 20.47 -0.74 -3.84
N SER A 101 21.40 -1.09 -4.74
CA SER A 101 22.82 -1.27 -4.42
C SER A 101 23.76 -0.49 -5.35
N ALA A 102 23.22 0.54 -6.01
CA ALA A 102 23.92 1.39 -6.95
C ALA A 102 23.68 2.88 -6.65
N SER A 103 24.66 3.70 -7.04
CA SER A 103 24.61 5.17 -6.89
C SER A 103 23.85 5.85 -8.02
N ASN A 104 23.47 7.11 -7.80
CA ASN A 104 22.82 7.99 -8.78
C ASN A 104 21.49 7.40 -9.29
N VAL A 105 20.54 7.25 -8.38
CA VAL A 105 19.24 6.61 -8.60
C VAL A 105 18.14 7.63 -8.29
N ILE A 106 17.20 7.83 -9.21
CA ILE A 106 16.00 8.63 -9.01
C ILE A 106 14.79 7.74 -9.26
N ILE A 107 13.84 7.69 -8.32
CA ILE A 107 12.56 6.99 -8.47
C ILE A 107 11.45 7.97 -8.12
N ARG A 108 10.48 8.13 -9.03
CA ARG A 108 9.36 9.08 -8.86
C ARG A 108 8.01 8.47 -9.22
N HIS A 109 6.97 8.79 -8.45
CA HIS A 109 5.57 8.41 -8.75
C HIS A 109 5.35 6.91 -8.99
N VAL A 110 6.02 6.05 -8.20
CA VAL A 110 5.87 4.59 -8.24
C VAL A 110 5.28 4.07 -6.92
N ARG A 111 4.35 3.11 -7.00
CA ARG A 111 3.84 2.38 -5.83
C ARG A 111 4.64 1.10 -5.60
N PHE A 112 5.00 0.82 -4.36
CA PHE A 112 5.73 -0.36 -3.92
C PHE A 112 4.93 -1.02 -2.80
N ARG A 113 4.38 -2.21 -3.05
CA ARG A 113 3.53 -2.92 -2.10
C ARG A 113 4.01 -4.36 -1.96
N LEU A 114 4.67 -4.66 -0.83
CA LEU A 114 5.23 -5.99 -0.59
C LEU A 114 4.12 -6.99 -0.24
N GLY A 115 3.28 -6.64 0.74
CA GLY A 115 2.24 -7.51 1.29
C GLY A 115 2.81 -8.61 2.19
N ASP A 116 1.92 -9.30 2.90
CA ASP A 116 2.23 -10.43 3.79
C ASP A 116 2.85 -11.65 3.07
N GLY A 117 2.87 -11.66 1.74
CA GLY A 117 3.45 -12.73 0.92
C GLY A 117 2.50 -13.87 0.58
N GLY A 118 1.31 -13.94 1.19
CA GLY A 118 0.21 -14.85 0.85
C GLY A 118 0.49 -16.35 1.01
N TYR A 119 -0.42 -17.03 1.72
CA TYR A 119 -0.45 -18.48 2.04
C TYR A 119 0.37 -18.97 3.24
N LYS A 120 -0.37 -19.62 4.15
CA LYS A 120 0.11 -20.61 5.11
C LYS A 120 -0.18 -22.01 4.56
N ASP A 121 0.75 -22.96 4.72
CA ASP A 121 0.52 -24.38 4.42
C ASP A 121 -0.42 -25.02 5.45
N ILE A 122 -0.75 -26.32 5.28
CA ILE A 122 -1.65 -27.05 6.20
C ILE A 122 -1.11 -27.16 7.64
N ASN A 123 0.15 -26.80 7.87
CA ASN A 123 0.82 -26.82 9.17
C ASN A 123 1.00 -25.40 9.73
N GLY A 124 0.49 -24.36 9.06
CA GLY A 124 0.61 -22.96 9.44
C GLY A 124 1.88 -22.25 8.95
N ASN A 125 2.75 -22.92 8.19
CA ASN A 125 4.01 -22.33 7.70
C ASN A 125 3.77 -21.40 6.53
N VAL A 126 4.43 -20.25 6.55
CA VAL A 126 4.45 -19.29 5.43
C VAL A 126 5.10 -19.94 4.21
N VAL A 127 4.37 -20.00 3.10
CA VAL A 127 4.86 -20.49 1.80
C VAL A 127 4.97 -19.38 0.74
N GLY A 128 4.82 -18.12 1.17
CA GLY A 128 5.09 -16.94 0.36
C GLY A 128 6.57 -16.79 -0.01
N PRO A 129 6.89 -16.06 -1.10
CA PRO A 129 8.26 -15.86 -1.58
C PRO A 129 9.11 -14.90 -0.72
N ASN A 130 8.53 -14.26 0.29
CA ASN A 130 9.20 -13.30 1.18
C ASN A 130 9.54 -13.97 2.52
N GLY A 131 10.76 -13.71 3.02
CA GLY A 131 11.17 -14.16 4.36
C GLY A 131 10.60 -13.29 5.48
N PRO A 132 10.77 -13.70 6.77
CA PRO A 132 10.30 -12.93 7.92
C PRO A 132 10.86 -11.51 7.98
N ASP A 133 12.09 -11.31 7.51
CA ASP A 133 12.85 -10.06 7.61
C ASP A 133 12.83 -9.31 6.25
N SER A 134 11.63 -9.14 5.67
CA SER A 134 11.48 -8.59 4.32
C SER A 134 11.02 -7.13 4.32
N ASP A 135 11.96 -6.25 4.03
CA ASP A 135 11.69 -4.83 3.75
C ASP A 135 11.06 -4.61 2.38
N THR A 136 10.20 -3.59 2.22
CA THR A 136 9.62 -3.21 0.91
C THR A 136 10.66 -2.55 0.00
N ILE A 137 11.44 -1.58 0.52
CA ILE A 137 12.61 -1.00 -0.14
C ILE A 137 13.85 -1.14 0.74
N LEU A 138 14.90 -1.71 0.19
CA LEU A 138 16.16 -1.99 0.89
C LEU A 138 17.35 -1.34 0.17
N ILE A 139 18.01 -0.37 0.79
CA ILE A 139 19.25 0.26 0.29
C ILE A 139 20.46 -0.40 0.97
N ILE A 140 21.40 -0.94 0.19
CA ILE A 140 22.57 -1.68 0.68
C ILE A 140 23.84 -1.35 -0.10
N THR A 141 25.00 -1.74 0.44
CA THR A 141 26.26 -1.84 -0.30
C THR A 141 26.63 -3.31 -0.52
N ASP A 142 27.08 -3.70 -1.71
CA ASP A 142 27.52 -5.05 -2.05
C ASP A 142 29.01 -5.29 -1.72
N GLY A 143 29.55 -4.62 -0.68
CA GLY A 143 30.96 -4.70 -0.34
C GLY A 143 31.42 -3.59 0.61
N SER A 144 32.42 -2.82 0.16
CA SER A 144 33.00 -1.69 0.88
C SER A 144 32.95 -0.38 0.08
N GLU A 145 32.19 -0.36 -1.01
CA GLU A 145 31.96 0.82 -1.84
C GLU A 145 30.97 1.81 -1.20
N THR A 146 30.85 2.98 -1.83
CA THR A 146 29.87 4.00 -1.46
C THR A 146 28.70 3.96 -2.41
N VAL A 147 27.49 3.82 -1.86
CA VAL A 147 26.21 3.94 -2.56
C VAL A 147 25.63 5.31 -2.23
N GLU A 148 25.50 6.19 -3.23
CA GLU A 148 25.15 7.59 -2.98
C GLU A 148 24.34 8.30 -4.07
N ASN A 149 23.74 9.44 -3.71
CA ASN A 149 22.86 10.24 -4.55
C ASN A 149 21.61 9.45 -4.98
N ILE A 150 20.82 9.03 -3.98
CA ILE A 150 19.54 8.33 -4.20
C ILE A 150 18.40 9.29 -3.87
N ILE A 151 17.44 9.44 -4.80
CA ILE A 151 16.16 10.12 -4.57
C ILE A 151 15.04 9.09 -4.69
N ILE A 152 14.21 9.00 -3.65
CA ILE A 152 12.88 8.36 -3.68
C ILE A 152 11.89 9.49 -3.40
N ASP A 153 11.13 9.89 -4.42
CA ASP A 153 10.27 11.06 -4.37
C ASP A 153 8.85 10.75 -4.87
N HIS A 154 7.81 11.26 -4.22
CA HIS A 154 6.41 10.97 -4.62
C HIS A 154 6.11 9.48 -4.82
N CYS A 155 6.70 8.58 -4.03
CA CYS A 155 6.42 7.15 -4.07
C CYS A 155 5.50 6.72 -2.92
N SER A 156 4.67 5.71 -3.14
CA SER A 156 3.85 5.10 -2.09
C SER A 156 4.40 3.73 -1.73
N VAL A 157 4.98 3.60 -0.54
CA VAL A 157 5.70 2.42 -0.08
C VAL A 157 4.94 1.81 1.09
N SER A 158 4.44 0.58 0.95
CA SER A 158 3.49 0.00 1.92
C SER A 158 3.61 -1.51 2.14
N TRP A 159 3.01 -1.97 3.25
CA TRP A 159 2.76 -3.37 3.60
C TRP A 159 4.02 -4.22 3.72
N SER A 160 5.01 -3.70 4.45
CA SER A 160 6.26 -4.41 4.72
C SER A 160 6.11 -5.47 5.80
N ILE A 161 6.94 -6.52 5.78
CA ILE A 161 6.94 -7.55 6.83
C ILE A 161 7.91 -7.18 7.97
N ASP A 162 9.04 -6.53 7.65
CA ASP A 162 9.92 -5.85 8.61
C ASP A 162 9.83 -4.33 8.42
N GLU A 163 10.76 -3.68 7.71
CA GLU A 163 10.77 -2.22 7.57
C GLU A 163 10.27 -1.76 6.19
N ILE A 164 9.48 -0.70 6.14
CA ILE A 164 9.00 -0.14 4.86
C ILE A 164 10.18 0.37 4.01
N ILE A 165 11.14 1.05 4.65
CA ILE A 165 12.41 1.44 4.04
C ILE A 165 13.59 1.13 4.98
N GLY A 166 14.42 0.18 4.58
CA GLY A 166 15.66 -0.20 5.25
C GLY A 166 16.91 0.36 4.54
N MET A 167 17.93 0.79 5.30
CA MET A 167 19.23 1.25 4.79
C MET A 167 20.37 0.63 5.59
N PHE A 168 21.17 -0.26 4.96
CA PHE A 168 22.21 -1.03 5.63
C PHE A 168 23.56 -0.84 4.93
N GLY A 169 24.37 0.11 5.43
CA GLY A 169 25.68 0.42 4.86
C GLY A 169 26.74 -0.67 5.05
N GLY A 170 26.53 -1.65 5.93
CA GLY A 170 27.43 -2.80 6.08
C GLY A 170 28.90 -2.40 6.27
N ASN A 171 29.78 -2.90 5.40
CA ASN A 171 31.19 -2.51 5.36
C ASN A 171 31.48 -1.34 4.39
N GLY A 172 30.48 -0.88 3.63
CA GLY A 172 30.54 0.28 2.76
C GLY A 172 29.98 1.54 3.42
N LEU A 173 29.50 2.48 2.60
CA LEU A 173 28.91 3.74 3.02
C LEU A 173 27.65 4.04 2.20
N ILE A 174 26.52 4.27 2.87
CA ILE A 174 25.35 4.91 2.25
C ILE A 174 25.46 6.41 2.49
N ASN A 175 25.41 7.24 1.45
CA ASN A 175 25.61 8.68 1.55
C ASN A 175 24.61 9.46 0.68
N LYS A 176 24.12 10.61 1.12
CA LYS A 176 23.21 11.48 0.32
C LYS A 176 22.00 10.70 -0.23
N VAL A 177 21.03 10.45 0.64
CA VAL A 177 19.73 9.86 0.26
C VAL A 177 18.62 10.84 0.60
N SER A 178 17.81 11.23 -0.38
CA SER A 178 16.60 12.01 -0.17
C SER A 178 15.37 11.10 -0.32
N VAL A 179 14.59 10.99 0.76
CA VAL A 179 13.26 10.37 0.78
C VAL A 179 12.28 11.53 0.97
N THR A 180 11.64 11.99 -0.12
CA THR A 180 10.85 13.23 -0.14
C THR A 180 9.43 13.05 -0.66
N ASN A 181 8.45 13.73 -0.09
CA ASN A 181 7.05 13.69 -0.58
C ASN A 181 6.49 12.26 -0.72
N ASN A 182 6.88 11.28 0.12
CA ASN A 182 6.42 9.89 -0.02
C ASN A 182 5.27 9.54 0.93
N PHE A 183 4.48 8.54 0.56
CA PHE A 183 3.65 7.77 1.49
C PHE A 183 4.47 6.59 2.00
N ILE A 184 4.61 6.47 3.32
CA ILE A 184 5.38 5.42 3.99
C ILE A 184 4.44 4.78 5.01
N THR A 185 3.69 3.74 4.61
CA THR A 185 2.50 3.30 5.36
C THR A 185 2.46 1.82 5.70
N HIS A 186 1.89 1.50 6.87
CA HIS A 186 1.59 0.14 7.31
C HIS A 186 2.72 -0.88 7.13
N GLY A 187 3.75 -0.81 7.98
CA GLY A 187 4.54 -1.99 8.32
C GLY A 187 3.61 -2.96 9.05
N LEU A 188 3.46 -4.18 8.55
CA LEU A 188 2.45 -5.12 9.01
C LEU A 188 2.74 -5.59 10.44
N ASN A 189 1.72 -5.63 11.30
CA ASN A 189 1.86 -5.87 12.72
C ASN A 189 2.04 -7.37 13.04
N ALA A 190 0.99 -8.17 13.13
CA ALA A 190 1.07 -9.61 13.42
C ALA A 190 1.26 -10.47 12.15
N SER A 191 2.16 -10.01 11.28
CA SER A 191 2.53 -10.73 10.05
C SER A 191 3.58 -11.82 10.33
N HIS A 192 4.39 -12.16 9.34
CA HIS A 192 5.28 -13.33 9.34
C HIS A 192 6.67 -13.11 9.94
N HIS A 193 6.87 -12.00 10.65
CA HIS A 193 8.15 -11.64 11.24
C HIS A 193 8.57 -12.58 12.40
N GLY A 194 9.86 -12.93 12.47
CA GLY A 194 10.38 -13.97 13.36
C GLY A 194 10.27 -13.64 14.86
N ASP A 195 10.30 -12.35 15.21
CA ASP A 195 10.12 -11.86 16.60
C ASP A 195 8.64 -11.66 17.01
N GLY A 196 7.68 -12.04 16.16
CA GLY A 196 6.24 -11.80 16.38
C GLY A 196 5.79 -10.43 15.86
N ALA A 197 4.94 -9.73 16.61
CA ALA A 197 4.28 -8.52 16.13
C ALA A 197 5.25 -7.34 15.89
N HIS A 198 5.48 -6.96 14.63
CA HIS A 198 6.65 -6.18 14.21
C HIS A 198 6.36 -5.06 13.20
N SER A 199 5.35 -4.25 13.47
CA SER A 199 5.01 -3.10 12.63
C SER A 199 6.06 -1.96 12.70
N MET A 200 6.92 -1.84 11.66
CA MET A 200 8.03 -0.89 11.64
C MET A 200 8.02 0.03 10.42
N GLY A 201 8.29 1.33 10.64
CA GLY A 201 8.40 2.33 9.58
C GLY A 201 9.69 2.21 8.77
N THR A 202 10.80 2.76 9.26
CA THR A 202 12.07 2.87 8.54
C THR A 202 13.29 2.66 9.45
N LEU A 203 14.31 1.97 8.93
CA LEU A 203 15.58 1.74 9.62
C LEU A 203 16.75 2.28 8.82
N VAL A 204 17.40 3.29 9.37
CA VAL A 204 18.68 3.79 8.88
C VAL A 204 19.78 3.24 9.77
N ASN A 205 20.52 2.26 9.24
CA ASN A 205 21.53 1.53 10.00
C ASN A 205 22.91 2.22 9.96
N TYR A 206 23.89 1.67 10.67
CA TYR A 206 25.26 2.20 10.72
C TYR A 206 25.88 2.34 9.31
N ASN A 207 26.90 3.19 9.21
CA ASN A 207 27.51 3.62 7.95
C ASN A 207 26.54 4.26 6.93
N SER A 208 25.47 4.91 7.42
CA SER A 208 24.60 5.80 6.61
C SER A 208 24.82 7.26 7.00
N ARG A 209 24.95 8.18 6.03
CA ARG A 209 25.24 9.62 6.25
C ARG A 209 24.48 10.51 5.28
N ASN A 210 24.18 11.73 5.73
CA ASN A 210 23.51 12.77 4.93
C ASN A 210 22.19 12.24 4.36
N ILE A 211 21.34 11.71 5.24
CA ILE A 211 20.03 11.17 4.89
C ILE A 211 18.98 12.25 5.13
N SER A 212 18.02 12.39 4.23
CA SER A 212 16.96 13.41 4.30
C SER A 212 15.62 12.73 4.23
N TYR A 213 14.78 12.92 5.24
CA TYR A 213 13.35 12.60 5.19
C TYR A 213 12.58 13.91 5.26
N ILE A 214 12.03 14.37 4.13
CA ILE A 214 11.40 15.70 4.03
C ILE A 214 10.00 15.58 3.42
N LYS A 215 8.99 16.22 4.03
CA LYS A 215 7.61 16.22 3.53
C LYS A 215 7.01 14.82 3.28
N ASN A 216 7.38 13.77 4.03
CA ASN A 216 6.73 12.46 3.88
C ASN A 216 5.50 12.35 4.79
N PHE A 217 4.52 11.55 4.36
CA PHE A 217 3.41 11.09 5.17
C PHE A 217 3.67 9.66 5.66
N PHE A 218 3.89 9.52 6.96
CA PHE A 218 3.98 8.23 7.65
C PHE A 218 2.60 7.88 8.22
N HIS A 219 2.11 6.67 7.97
CA HIS A 219 0.79 6.22 8.46
C HIS A 219 0.84 4.79 9.00
N GLY A 220 0.22 4.53 10.16
CA GLY A 220 -0.20 3.17 10.54
C GLY A 220 0.93 2.16 10.79
N SER A 221 2.11 2.63 11.22
CA SER A 221 3.14 1.72 11.75
C SER A 221 3.50 2.03 13.19
N LYS A 222 3.82 1.01 13.99
CA LYS A 222 3.90 1.11 15.45
C LYS A 222 5.14 1.87 15.95
N GLU A 223 6.31 1.63 15.37
CA GLU A 223 7.57 2.29 15.77
C GLU A 223 8.45 2.60 14.53
N ARG A 224 9.53 3.36 14.72
CA ARG A 224 10.61 3.63 13.74
C ARG A 224 10.27 4.59 12.59
N HIS A 225 9.60 5.71 12.84
CA HIS A 225 9.40 6.80 11.87
C HIS A 225 10.33 8.00 12.14
N VAL A 226 11.64 7.92 12.33
CA VAL A 226 12.64 7.00 11.79
C VAL A 226 13.47 6.37 12.91
N ARG A 227 13.92 5.12 12.74
CA ARG A 227 14.99 4.57 13.58
C ARG A 227 16.35 4.80 12.95
N MET A 228 17.26 5.42 13.70
CA MET A 228 18.65 5.62 13.34
C MET A 228 19.54 4.82 14.29
N ASN A 229 20.36 3.91 13.77
CA ASN A 229 21.37 3.23 14.58
C ASN A 229 22.68 4.08 14.68
N ALA A 230 23.77 3.48 15.12
CA ALA A 230 24.94 4.21 15.59
C ALA A 230 25.65 5.04 14.50
N GLY A 231 26.01 6.28 14.86
CA GLY A 231 26.78 7.20 14.01
C GLY A 231 26.04 7.82 12.80
N VAL A 232 24.75 7.49 12.60
CA VAL A 232 23.94 7.98 11.47
C VAL A 232 23.80 9.51 11.47
N THR A 233 23.73 10.13 10.29
CA THR A 233 23.39 11.56 10.17
C THR A 233 22.16 11.75 9.29
N LEU A 234 21.09 12.33 9.85
CA LEU A 234 19.78 12.45 9.22
C LEU A 234 19.08 13.77 9.55
N GLU A 235 18.57 14.47 8.52
CA GLU A 235 17.64 15.60 8.66
C GLU A 235 16.19 15.11 8.45
N TRP A 236 15.26 15.63 9.26
CA TRP A 236 13.87 15.20 9.31
C TRP A 236 12.93 16.40 9.42
N HIS A 237 12.36 16.78 8.29
CA HIS A 237 11.79 18.12 8.10
C HIS A 237 10.39 18.08 7.48
N ASN A 238 9.41 18.75 8.10
CA ASN A 238 8.06 18.88 7.54
C ASN A 238 7.31 17.58 7.24
N ASN A 239 7.59 16.48 7.96
CA ASN A 239 6.86 15.23 7.78
C ASN A 239 5.58 15.22 8.64
N VAL A 240 4.60 14.44 8.21
CA VAL A 240 3.37 14.14 8.98
C VAL A 240 3.45 12.69 9.43
N ILE A 241 3.26 12.43 10.73
CA ILE A 241 3.39 11.10 11.34
C ILE A 241 2.06 10.76 12.01
N ASN A 242 1.24 9.95 11.32
CA ASN A 242 -0.06 9.50 11.81
C ASN A 242 0.02 8.06 12.36
N GLY A 243 -0.11 7.92 13.68
CA GLY A 243 -0.01 6.64 14.38
C GLY A 243 1.43 6.22 14.66
N PHE A 244 1.82 6.29 15.94
CA PHE A 244 3.09 5.79 16.44
C PHE A 244 3.03 5.56 17.96
N LYS A 245 3.85 4.63 18.46
CA LYS A 245 4.20 4.48 19.89
C LYS A 245 5.47 5.26 20.24
N TYR A 246 6.44 5.22 19.33
CA TYR A 246 7.56 6.16 19.27
C TYR A 246 7.72 6.63 17.84
N ALA A 247 7.79 7.94 17.63
CA ALA A 247 7.99 8.48 16.29
C ALA A 247 9.44 8.20 15.84
N ALA A 248 10.44 8.83 16.46
CA ALA A 248 11.85 8.56 16.15
C ALA A 248 12.59 7.76 17.25
N VAL A 249 13.53 6.92 16.82
CA VAL A 249 14.41 6.14 17.69
C VAL A 249 15.86 6.48 17.37
N ILE A 250 16.57 7.05 18.34
CA ILE A 250 17.87 7.70 18.14
C ILE A 250 18.99 6.84 18.79
N GLY A 251 19.90 6.38 17.94
CA GLY A 251 21.07 5.59 18.30
C GLY A 251 22.29 6.42 18.76
N TYR A 252 23.29 5.71 19.28
CA TYR A 252 24.48 6.29 19.88
C TYR A 252 25.35 6.97 18.82
N GLY A 253 25.76 8.22 19.05
CA GLY A 253 26.57 8.97 18.08
C GLY A 253 25.80 9.48 16.85
N ALA A 254 24.48 9.32 16.81
CA ALA A 254 23.67 9.86 15.73
C ALA A 254 23.62 11.39 15.77
N LYS A 255 23.54 12.03 14.60
CA LYS A 255 23.25 13.45 14.43
C LYS A 255 21.89 13.60 13.77
N PHE A 256 20.97 14.32 14.41
CA PHE A 256 19.58 14.33 14.01
C PHE A 256 18.97 15.72 14.12
N ASP A 257 18.43 16.22 13.02
CA ASP A 257 17.74 17.51 12.98
C ASP A 257 16.26 17.29 12.70
N ALA A 258 15.40 17.46 13.70
CA ALA A 258 13.95 17.25 13.59
C ALA A 258 13.20 18.59 13.65
N GLU A 259 12.70 19.08 12.51
CA GLU A 259 12.06 20.39 12.43
C GLU A 259 10.68 20.39 11.79
N ASN A 260 9.74 21.10 12.42
CA ASN A 260 8.40 21.37 11.90
C ASN A 260 7.66 20.12 11.38
N ASN A 261 7.84 18.98 12.04
CA ASN A 261 7.07 17.76 11.78
C ASN A 261 5.79 17.78 12.64
N PHE A 262 4.71 17.18 12.12
CA PHE A 262 3.44 17.03 12.83
C PHE A 262 3.23 15.58 13.27
N TYR A 263 2.75 15.39 14.50
CA TYR A 263 2.62 14.07 15.13
C TYR A 263 1.18 13.84 15.62
N LYS A 264 0.52 12.85 15.02
CA LYS A 264 -0.87 12.46 15.29
C LYS A 264 -0.97 11.08 15.95
N GLU A 265 -1.79 10.95 16.98
CA GLU A 265 -1.94 9.70 17.72
C GLU A 265 -2.69 8.61 16.94
N GLY A 266 -2.26 7.35 17.08
CA GLY A 266 -2.94 6.18 16.52
C GLY A 266 -4.03 5.61 17.43
N ALA A 267 -4.80 4.65 16.94
CA ALA A 267 -5.97 4.09 17.63
C ALA A 267 -5.67 2.93 18.60
N TYR A 268 -4.44 2.40 18.60
CA TYR A 268 -4.05 1.21 19.36
C TYR A 268 -3.60 1.54 20.78
N ASP A 269 -3.86 0.63 21.74
CA ASP A 269 -3.66 0.88 23.18
C ASP A 269 -2.20 1.21 23.55
N LEU A 270 -1.95 2.51 23.68
CA LEU A 270 -0.71 3.09 24.15
C LEU A 270 -0.83 3.32 25.65
N ALA A 271 -0.30 2.40 26.46
CA ALA A 271 -0.15 2.62 27.90
C ALA A 271 0.57 3.96 28.16
N ALA A 272 -0.20 4.96 28.60
CA ALA A 272 0.13 6.40 28.53
C ALA A 272 1.40 6.83 29.29
N THR A 273 1.99 5.92 30.06
CA THR A 273 3.26 6.08 30.77
C THR A 273 4.50 5.73 29.94
N THR A 274 4.34 5.26 28.70
CA THR A 274 5.45 4.69 27.89
C THR A 274 5.63 5.28 26.48
N SER A 275 4.79 6.22 26.05
CA SER A 275 4.84 6.84 24.71
C SER A 275 5.63 8.14 24.71
N HIS A 276 6.50 8.33 23.70
CA HIS A 276 7.37 9.50 23.54
C HIS A 276 7.64 9.78 22.06
N LEU A 277 7.73 11.06 21.65
CA LEU A 277 8.13 11.38 20.26
C LEU A 277 9.52 10.83 19.92
N PHE A 278 10.50 11.07 20.81
CA PHE A 278 11.89 10.64 20.58
C PHE A 278 12.37 9.67 21.67
N LYS A 279 12.85 8.49 21.27
CA LYS A 279 13.36 7.42 22.15
C LYS A 279 14.87 7.24 21.97
N LEU A 280 15.65 7.35 23.04
CA LEU A 280 17.06 6.97 23.05
C LEU A 280 17.21 5.44 23.25
N THR A 281 18.09 4.79 22.49
CA THR A 281 18.35 3.34 22.65
C THR A 281 19.25 3.04 23.87
N SER A 282 19.52 1.75 24.14
CA SER A 282 20.27 1.26 25.31
C SER A 282 21.52 0.43 24.99
N SER A 283 21.93 0.32 23.72
CA SER A 283 23.06 -0.51 23.30
C SER A 283 24.30 0.33 22.96
N ILE A 284 25.41 0.12 23.67
CA ILE A 284 26.74 0.53 23.19
C ILE A 284 27.00 -0.23 21.88
N TYR A 285 27.35 0.48 20.82
CA TYR A 285 27.71 -0.14 19.55
C TYR A 285 29.21 0.07 19.26
N THR A 286 29.90 -1.04 19.00
CA THR A 286 31.33 -1.09 18.74
C THR A 286 31.53 -1.81 17.41
N THR A 287 32.04 -1.09 16.41
CA THR A 287 32.63 -1.70 15.20
C THR A 287 34.08 -2.08 15.48
N GLU A 288 34.78 -2.72 14.54
CA GLU A 288 36.22 -3.00 14.71
C GLU A 288 37.06 -1.73 14.91
N ASP A 289 36.61 -0.58 14.40
CA ASP A 289 37.36 0.68 14.40
C ASP A 289 36.79 1.79 15.31
N VAL A 290 35.49 1.77 15.65
CA VAL A 290 34.82 2.89 16.36
C VAL A 290 33.85 2.39 17.43
N THR A 291 33.96 2.94 18.64
CA THR A 291 32.95 2.81 19.71
C THR A 291 32.12 4.08 19.77
N TYR A 292 30.80 3.97 19.61
CA TYR A 292 29.88 5.10 19.72
C TYR A 292 29.25 5.18 21.11
N THR A 293 29.28 6.37 21.72
CA THR A 293 28.68 6.66 23.03
C THR A 293 27.48 7.60 22.91
N LEU A 294 26.59 7.64 23.91
CA LEU A 294 25.48 8.62 23.92
C LEU A 294 25.98 10.07 23.88
N THR A 295 27.16 10.34 24.45
CA THR A 295 27.81 11.66 24.45
C THR A 295 28.36 12.09 23.09
N ASP A 296 28.42 11.19 22.10
CA ASP A 296 28.78 11.54 20.72
C ASP A 296 27.55 12.00 19.91
N SER A 297 26.34 11.68 20.39
CA SER A 297 25.08 12.03 19.72
C SER A 297 24.80 13.53 19.83
N ARG A 298 24.14 14.09 18.81
CA ARG A 298 23.75 15.51 18.74
C ARG A 298 22.35 15.58 18.16
N ILE A 299 21.47 16.38 18.75
CA ILE A 299 20.10 16.55 18.26
C ILE A 299 19.83 18.05 18.13
N HIS A 300 19.28 18.50 17.01
CA HIS A 300 18.57 19.76 16.91
C HIS A 300 17.07 19.44 16.77
N HIS A 301 16.21 20.10 17.54
CA HIS A 301 14.77 20.08 17.26
C HIS A 301 14.11 21.43 17.49
N SER A 302 13.20 21.81 16.60
CA SER A 302 12.43 23.07 16.66
C SER A 302 11.11 22.99 15.89
N GLY A 303 10.08 23.73 16.32
CA GLY A 303 8.82 23.90 15.58
C GLY A 303 7.94 22.65 15.38
N ASN A 304 8.31 21.50 15.94
CA ASN A 304 7.49 20.28 15.92
C ASN A 304 6.20 20.46 16.74
N ASP A 305 5.08 19.90 16.28
CA ASP A 305 3.77 20.03 16.92
C ASP A 305 2.96 18.72 16.94
N THR A 306 2.04 18.56 17.89
CA THR A 306 1.35 17.28 18.15
C THR A 306 -0.05 17.45 18.72
N ASP A 307 -1.00 16.62 18.26
CA ASP A 307 -2.32 16.47 18.89
C ASP A 307 -2.32 15.48 20.08
N ALA A 308 -1.30 14.66 20.20
CA ALA A 308 -1.24 13.57 21.16
C ALA A 308 -1.06 14.08 22.61
N THR A 309 -1.93 13.61 23.52
CA THR A 309 -2.00 14.11 24.90
C THR A 309 -0.99 13.42 25.82
N TYR A 310 0.29 13.82 25.78
CA TYR A 310 1.33 13.22 26.62
C TYR A 310 1.39 13.79 28.05
N PRO A 311 1.57 12.94 29.09
CA PRO A 311 1.76 13.42 30.46
C PRO A 311 3.12 14.11 30.62
N THR A 312 3.10 15.44 30.68
CA THR A 312 4.29 16.29 30.89
C THR A 312 4.84 16.15 32.30
N SER A 313 5.61 15.08 32.55
CA SER A 313 6.37 14.98 33.79
C SER A 313 7.36 16.16 33.87
N SER A 314 7.17 17.03 34.88
CA SER A 314 8.04 18.17 35.21
C SER A 314 8.05 19.42 34.32
N GLY A 315 6.95 19.76 33.63
CA GLY A 315 6.74 21.14 33.15
C GLY A 315 7.73 21.63 32.09
N GLN A 316 8.25 20.72 31.27
CA GLN A 316 8.91 21.07 30.01
C GLN A 316 7.81 21.34 28.97
N THR A 317 7.85 22.54 28.36
CA THR A 317 6.89 23.01 27.34
C THR A 317 7.36 22.70 25.93
N ASP A 318 8.18 21.66 25.78
CA ASP A 318 8.84 21.28 24.53
C ASP A 318 8.80 19.75 24.45
N VAL A 319 8.32 19.21 23.34
CA VAL A 319 7.78 17.84 23.29
C VAL A 319 8.92 16.82 23.37
N GLY A 320 9.06 16.18 24.54
CA GLY A 320 10.37 15.85 25.08
C GLY A 320 11.09 14.61 24.52
N ILE A 321 12.43 14.72 24.44
CA ILE A 321 13.35 13.58 24.28
C ILE A 321 13.31 12.68 25.53
N ALA A 322 12.99 11.41 25.35
CA ALA A 322 13.03 10.43 26.44
C ALA A 322 14.47 10.19 26.94
N LYS A 323 14.64 10.04 28.25
CA LYS A 323 15.94 9.67 28.83
C LYS A 323 16.31 8.24 28.42
N SER A 324 17.60 8.00 28.17
CA SER A 324 18.10 6.63 28.04
C SER A 324 17.83 5.85 29.34
N PRO A 325 17.62 4.51 29.30
CA PRO A 325 17.47 3.68 30.50
C PRO A 325 18.59 3.83 31.55
N TYR A 326 19.75 4.36 31.16
CA TYR A 326 20.87 4.68 32.05
C TYR A 326 20.84 6.12 32.60
N GLY A 327 19.73 6.84 32.46
CA GLY A 327 19.52 8.19 33.01
C GLY A 327 20.24 9.34 32.29
N THR A 328 20.90 9.07 31.16
CA THR A 328 21.63 10.07 30.37
C THR A 328 20.72 10.79 29.37
N THR A 329 20.92 12.10 29.21
CA THR A 329 20.22 12.98 28.24
C THR A 329 21.18 13.45 27.16
N VAL A 330 20.71 13.55 25.91
CA VAL A 330 21.41 14.25 24.82
C VAL A 330 20.97 15.73 24.82
N PRO A 331 21.89 16.72 24.70
CA PRO A 331 21.50 18.13 24.57
C PRO A 331 20.75 18.41 23.26
N ASN A 332 19.76 19.31 23.31
CA ASN A 332 19.26 20.00 22.12
C ASN A 332 20.26 21.10 21.73
N GLU A 333 20.74 21.08 20.50
CA GLU A 333 21.63 22.08 19.91
C GLU A 333 20.81 23.32 19.47
N ASN A 334 21.39 24.52 19.53
CA ASN A 334 20.65 25.76 19.22
C ASN A 334 20.48 26.03 17.72
N THR A 335 21.11 25.23 16.86
CA THR A 335 21.11 25.35 15.40
C THR A 335 21.21 23.95 14.79
N ARG A 336 20.70 23.80 13.56
CA ARG A 336 20.93 22.62 12.73
C ARG A 336 22.38 22.13 12.75
N ILE A 337 22.51 20.81 12.80
CA ILE A 337 23.76 20.06 12.77
C ILE A 337 24.08 19.63 11.33
N LEU A 338 23.04 19.48 10.51
CA LEU A 338 23.02 19.02 9.14
C LEU A 338 22.27 20.06 8.30
N ASP A 339 22.77 20.35 7.10
CA ASP A 339 22.15 21.35 6.24
C ASP A 339 22.21 20.91 4.78
N SER A 340 21.06 20.49 4.24
CA SER A 340 20.86 20.33 2.80
C SER A 340 20.53 21.65 2.09
N GLY A 341 20.30 22.73 2.82
CA GLY A 341 19.74 23.98 2.30
C GLY A 341 18.23 23.91 2.05
N TYR A 342 17.49 23.02 2.72
CA TYR A 342 16.03 23.01 2.69
C TYR A 342 15.44 24.00 3.71
N GLU A 343 14.59 24.92 3.24
CA GLU A 343 13.90 25.89 4.10
C GLU A 343 12.57 25.30 4.62
N THR A 344 12.50 25.04 5.92
CA THR A 344 11.32 24.45 6.57
C THR A 344 10.18 25.45 6.72
N GLN A 345 8.95 24.97 6.54
CA GLN A 345 7.72 25.74 6.77
C GLN A 345 7.14 25.46 8.16
N PRO A 346 6.37 26.37 8.78
CA PRO A 346 5.63 26.08 10.01
C PRO A 346 4.57 24.98 9.81
N VAL A 347 4.26 24.25 10.87
CA VAL A 347 3.34 23.09 10.86
C VAL A 347 1.93 23.48 10.41
N ASP A 348 1.29 24.44 11.08
CA ASP A 348 -0.10 24.90 10.84
C ASP A 348 -0.42 25.19 9.36
N SER A 349 0.60 25.60 8.60
CA SER A 349 0.48 26.00 7.19
C SER A 349 0.80 24.90 6.17
N ASN A 350 1.24 23.71 6.58
CA ASN A 350 1.86 22.74 5.66
C ASN A 350 1.45 21.26 5.91
N ILE A 351 0.65 20.94 6.95
CA ILE A 351 0.15 19.55 7.16
C ILE A 351 -0.64 19.05 5.95
N ILE A 352 -1.66 19.80 5.54
CA ILE A 352 -2.58 19.43 4.46
C ILE A 352 -1.82 19.32 3.13
N ASP A 353 -0.93 20.27 2.84
CA ASP A 353 -0.03 20.23 1.68
C ASP A 353 0.81 18.95 1.63
N VAL A 354 1.36 18.50 2.77
CA VAL A 354 2.15 17.27 2.82
C VAL A 354 1.28 16.05 2.55
N VAL A 355 0.10 15.94 3.17
CA VAL A 355 -0.78 14.78 2.97
C VAL A 355 -1.32 14.73 1.53
N ASN A 356 -1.80 15.86 1.00
CA ASN A 356 -2.40 15.93 -0.33
C ASN A 356 -1.40 15.78 -1.47
N ASN A 357 -0.13 16.19 -1.30
CA ASN A 357 0.87 16.10 -2.36
C ASN A 357 1.83 14.90 -2.24
N SER A 358 1.88 14.18 -1.10
CA SER A 358 2.81 13.05 -0.95
C SER A 358 2.31 11.72 -1.52
N GLY A 359 3.20 10.81 -1.85
CA GLY A 359 2.89 9.51 -2.43
C GLY A 359 2.80 9.57 -3.96
N ALA A 360 2.43 8.44 -4.58
CA ALA A 360 2.24 8.33 -6.02
C ALA A 360 0.95 9.04 -6.45
N THR A 361 1.06 10.36 -6.62
CA THR A 361 -0.01 11.28 -7.02
C THR A 361 -0.26 11.34 -8.52
N LEU A 362 0.67 10.86 -9.34
CA LEU A 362 0.60 10.90 -10.80
C LEU A 362 0.81 9.48 -11.37
N PRO A 363 0.13 9.12 -12.47
CA PRO A 363 -0.94 9.87 -13.16
C PRO A 363 -2.20 10.11 -12.30
N SER A 364 -2.49 9.22 -11.34
CA SER A 364 -3.55 9.37 -10.33
C SER A 364 -3.07 8.83 -8.97
N ARG A 365 -3.88 8.99 -7.91
CA ARG A 365 -3.81 8.12 -6.72
C ARG A 365 -4.70 6.89 -6.95
N ASP A 366 -4.36 5.77 -6.33
CA ASP A 366 -5.28 4.63 -6.27
C ASP A 366 -6.17 4.67 -5.02
N SER A 367 -7.09 3.70 -4.90
CA SER A 367 -8.10 3.65 -3.84
C SER A 367 -7.49 3.61 -2.43
N TYR A 368 -6.41 2.85 -2.23
CA TYR A 368 -5.76 2.75 -0.92
C TYR A 368 -5.03 4.05 -0.54
N ASP A 369 -4.26 4.64 -1.45
CA ASP A 369 -3.59 5.91 -1.17
C ASP A 369 -4.62 7.05 -0.96
N SER A 370 -5.75 7.00 -1.65
CA SER A 370 -6.85 7.96 -1.50
C SER A 370 -7.59 7.79 -0.15
N GLN A 371 -7.82 6.55 0.27
CA GLN A 371 -8.40 6.25 1.59
C GLN A 371 -7.53 6.80 2.72
N LEU A 372 -6.20 6.64 2.65
CA LEU A 372 -5.28 7.14 3.67
C LEU A 372 -5.28 8.68 3.80
N VAL A 373 -5.51 9.41 2.69
CA VAL A 373 -5.75 10.86 2.72
C VAL A 373 -7.07 11.15 3.42
N SER A 374 -8.15 10.49 2.98
CA SER A 374 -9.50 10.63 3.54
C SER A 374 -9.52 10.37 5.05
N ASP A 375 -8.92 9.28 5.50
CA ASP A 375 -8.79 8.91 6.91
C ASP A 375 -8.10 10.02 7.72
N PHE A 376 -6.97 10.55 7.23
CA PHE A 376 -6.27 11.61 7.93
C PHE A 376 -7.09 12.89 8.04
N MET A 377 -7.74 13.30 6.95
CA MET A 377 -8.55 14.52 6.85
C MET A 377 -9.84 14.44 7.68
N ASN A 378 -10.45 13.25 7.79
CA ASN A 378 -11.66 12.98 8.59
C ASN A 378 -11.35 12.60 10.05
N ASP A 379 -10.16 12.94 10.55
CA ASP A 379 -9.68 12.64 11.91
C ASP A 379 -9.68 11.16 12.32
N VAL A 380 -9.70 10.23 11.35
CA VAL A 380 -9.62 8.79 11.61
C VAL A 380 -8.21 8.47 12.13
N LYS A 381 -8.14 8.02 13.39
CA LYS A 381 -6.88 7.58 14.00
C LYS A 381 -6.31 6.38 13.27
N ALA A 382 -5.04 6.47 12.89
CA ALA A 382 -4.33 5.40 12.18
C ALA A 382 -4.36 4.07 12.97
N GLN A 383 -4.73 3.00 12.28
CA GLN A 383 -4.78 1.64 12.80
C GLN A 383 -3.45 0.90 12.60
N LEU A 384 -3.31 -0.27 13.21
CA LEU A 384 -2.34 -1.27 12.78
C LEU A 384 -3.08 -2.35 12.00
N ILE A 385 -2.46 -2.83 10.93
CA ILE A 385 -2.97 -3.96 10.14
C ILE A 385 -1.93 -5.09 10.16
N ASP A 386 -2.41 -6.33 10.18
CA ASP A 386 -1.59 -7.55 10.19
C ASP A 386 -1.41 -8.11 8.76
N THR A 387 -2.31 -7.76 7.84
CA THR A 387 -2.28 -8.10 6.40
C THR A 387 -2.90 -6.99 5.56
N GLN A 388 -2.45 -6.83 4.31
CA GLN A 388 -3.06 -5.94 3.31
C GLN A 388 -4.54 -6.25 3.04
N LEU A 389 -5.01 -7.47 3.33
CA LEU A 389 -6.41 -7.85 3.11
C LEU A 389 -7.39 -7.07 4.00
N GLN A 390 -6.93 -6.56 5.16
CA GLN A 390 -7.74 -5.71 6.04
C GLN A 390 -8.04 -4.31 5.46
N VAL A 391 -7.37 -3.93 4.37
CA VAL A 391 -7.52 -2.64 3.67
C VAL A 391 -7.82 -2.84 2.17
N GLY A 392 -8.50 -3.94 1.82
CA GLY A 392 -8.95 -4.25 0.46
C GLY A 392 -7.95 -5.02 -0.41
N GLY A 393 -6.74 -5.32 0.10
CA GLY A 393 -5.70 -5.97 -0.69
C GLY A 393 -5.10 -5.06 -1.76
N PHE A 394 -4.48 -5.64 -2.79
CA PHE A 394 -3.85 -4.88 -3.87
C PHE A 394 -4.92 -4.21 -4.77
N PRO A 395 -4.97 -2.87 -4.88
CA PRO A 395 -5.91 -2.19 -5.76
C PRO A 395 -5.78 -2.67 -7.21
N VAL A 396 -6.92 -2.77 -7.90
CA VAL A 396 -6.94 -2.82 -9.36
C VAL A 396 -6.56 -1.43 -9.86
N LEU A 397 -5.63 -1.38 -10.82
CA LEU A 397 -5.20 -0.14 -11.48
C LEU A 397 -5.65 -0.23 -12.94
N ASN A 398 -6.49 0.71 -13.37
CA ASN A 398 -7.03 0.71 -14.71
C ASN A 398 -5.98 1.22 -15.70
N SER A 399 -5.89 0.58 -16.87
CA SER A 399 -4.96 0.97 -17.93
C SER A 399 -5.67 1.76 -19.01
N LEU A 400 -5.11 2.92 -19.36
CA LEU A 400 -5.40 3.60 -20.61
C LEU A 400 -4.34 3.22 -21.66
N PRO A 401 -4.58 3.48 -22.96
CA PRO A 401 -3.54 3.40 -23.98
C PRO A 401 -2.37 4.34 -23.67
N ALA A 402 -1.15 3.93 -24.00
CA ALA A 402 -0.02 4.85 -24.03
C ALA A 402 -0.23 5.92 -25.13
N PRO A 403 0.22 7.17 -24.92
CA PRO A 403 0.34 8.15 -25.99
C PRO A 403 1.22 7.63 -27.14
N ALA A 404 1.00 8.14 -28.35
CA ALA A 404 1.89 7.88 -29.48
C ALA A 404 3.26 8.55 -29.24
N ASP A 405 4.32 7.79 -29.52
CA ASP A 405 5.74 8.14 -29.41
C ASP A 405 6.41 7.45 -30.62
N THR A 406 6.54 8.20 -31.71
CA THR A 406 6.83 7.70 -33.06
C THR A 406 8.29 7.28 -33.25
N ASP A 407 9.22 7.90 -32.53
CA ASP A 407 10.65 7.63 -32.63
C ASP A 407 11.26 6.89 -31.42
N GLU A 408 10.41 6.55 -30.44
CA GLU A 408 10.69 5.76 -29.23
C GLU A 408 11.58 6.48 -28.21
N ASP A 409 11.53 7.82 -28.17
CA ASP A 409 12.39 8.65 -27.32
C ASP A 409 11.88 8.90 -25.90
N GLY A 410 10.62 8.55 -25.62
CA GLY A 410 9.97 8.69 -24.33
C GLY A 410 9.15 9.97 -24.13
N MET A 411 9.05 10.82 -25.15
CA MET A 411 8.17 11.98 -25.22
C MET A 411 7.03 11.68 -26.22
N PRO A 412 5.76 12.08 -25.95
CA PRO A 412 4.68 11.87 -26.91
C PRO A 412 4.74 12.83 -28.11
N ASP A 413 4.39 12.33 -29.30
CA ASP A 413 4.31 13.11 -30.55
C ASP A 413 3.57 14.44 -30.37
N ALA A 414 2.46 14.43 -29.61
CA ALA A 414 1.63 15.60 -29.37
C ALA A 414 2.35 16.69 -28.54
N TRP A 415 3.18 16.28 -27.58
CA TRP A 415 3.97 17.20 -26.75
C TRP A 415 5.18 17.72 -27.54
N GLU A 416 5.83 16.87 -28.32
CA GLU A 416 6.92 17.27 -29.22
C GLU A 416 6.47 18.33 -30.23
N ILE A 417 5.30 18.13 -30.87
CA ILE A 417 4.70 19.11 -31.79
C ILE A 417 4.43 20.43 -31.08
N GLU A 418 3.96 20.41 -29.82
CA GLU A 418 3.75 21.62 -29.01
C GLU A 418 5.07 22.36 -28.73
N GLN A 419 6.15 21.62 -28.44
CA GLN A 419 7.47 22.20 -28.19
C GLN A 419 8.26 22.55 -29.46
N GLY A 420 7.77 22.16 -30.65
CA GLY A 420 8.43 22.39 -31.93
C GLY A 420 9.64 21.48 -32.20
N LEU A 421 9.57 20.25 -31.68
CA LEU A 421 10.55 19.17 -31.86
C LEU A 421 10.22 18.32 -33.11
N ASP A 422 11.10 17.39 -33.48
CA ASP A 422 10.90 16.53 -34.67
C ASP A 422 10.61 15.10 -34.23
N ILE A 423 9.33 14.70 -34.33
CA ILE A 423 8.73 13.38 -33.98
C ILE A 423 9.34 12.14 -34.67
N ASN A 424 10.48 12.30 -35.35
CA ASN A 424 11.24 11.27 -36.04
C ASN A 424 12.73 11.26 -35.63
N ASN A 425 13.12 12.03 -34.61
CA ASN A 425 14.49 12.36 -34.25
C ASN A 425 14.77 12.16 -32.73
N PRO A 426 14.99 10.91 -32.30
CA PRO A 426 14.93 10.56 -30.88
C PRO A 426 16.13 11.10 -30.09
N ASP A 427 17.16 11.60 -30.77
CA ASP A 427 18.31 12.25 -30.13
C ASP A 427 17.94 13.61 -29.52
N ASP A 428 16.81 14.22 -29.89
CA ASP A 428 16.43 15.54 -29.41
C ASP A 428 15.90 15.55 -27.96
N ARG A 429 15.39 14.42 -27.45
CA ARG A 429 15.19 14.12 -26.01
C ARG A 429 16.31 14.59 -25.08
N ASN A 430 17.54 14.61 -25.61
CA ASN A 430 18.79 14.93 -24.91
C ASN A 430 19.32 16.36 -25.19
N ILE A 431 18.62 17.17 -25.98
CA ILE A 431 18.94 18.61 -26.11
C ILE A 431 18.70 19.28 -24.76
N VAL A 432 19.72 19.97 -24.25
CA VAL A 432 19.66 20.68 -22.97
C VAL A 432 19.09 22.07 -23.17
N ASN A 433 17.96 22.33 -22.50
CA ASN A 433 17.25 23.60 -22.51
C ASN A 433 17.97 24.70 -21.72
N SER A 434 17.49 25.93 -21.88
CA SER A 434 18.04 27.11 -21.18
C SER A 434 17.91 27.04 -19.64
N ASN A 435 17.04 26.17 -19.13
CA ASN A 435 16.86 25.85 -17.71
C ASN A 435 17.82 24.76 -17.18
N GLY A 436 18.65 24.16 -18.05
CA GLY A 436 19.65 23.14 -17.70
C GLY A 436 19.14 21.68 -17.71
N TYR A 437 17.90 21.44 -18.10
CA TYR A 437 17.29 20.10 -18.23
C TYR A 437 17.21 19.64 -19.69
N THR A 438 17.26 18.33 -19.96
CA THR A 438 17.00 17.82 -21.31
C THR A 438 15.52 17.96 -21.71
N ASN A 439 15.17 17.88 -23.00
CA ASN A 439 13.75 17.85 -23.44
C ASN A 439 12.94 16.80 -22.68
N LEU A 440 13.44 15.56 -22.57
CA LEU A 440 12.80 14.48 -21.81
C LEU A 440 12.60 14.83 -20.33
N GLU A 441 13.59 15.47 -19.69
CA GLU A 441 13.43 15.94 -18.31
C GLU A 441 12.41 17.09 -18.21
N VAL A 442 12.29 17.95 -19.23
CA VAL A 442 11.27 19.00 -19.25
C VAL A 442 9.88 18.39 -19.41
N TYR A 443 9.69 17.38 -20.27
CA TYR A 443 8.44 16.62 -20.36
C TYR A 443 8.08 15.98 -19.01
N ILE A 444 8.94 15.10 -18.49
CA ILE A 444 8.72 14.31 -17.25
C ILE A 444 8.48 15.19 -16.01
N ASN A 445 9.00 16.42 -15.98
CA ASN A 445 8.83 17.35 -14.86
C ASN A 445 7.62 18.29 -14.98
N ASN A 446 7.00 18.41 -16.16
CA ASN A 446 5.75 19.18 -16.35
C ASN A 446 4.49 18.29 -16.40
N MET A 447 4.64 16.96 -16.37
CA MET A 447 3.51 16.06 -16.12
C MET A 447 2.86 16.43 -14.78
N GLY A 448 1.57 16.78 -14.81
CA GLY A 448 0.82 17.24 -13.64
C GLY A 448 0.88 18.75 -13.34
N THR A 449 1.59 19.58 -14.12
CA THR A 449 1.64 21.04 -13.91
C THR A 449 0.64 21.85 -14.75
N GLY A 450 -0.34 21.19 -15.38
CA GLY A 450 -1.46 21.87 -16.00
C GLY A 450 -2.18 22.73 -14.96
N THR A 451 -2.33 24.03 -15.22
CA THR A 451 -3.08 24.90 -14.32
C THR A 451 -4.54 24.48 -14.34
N THR A 452 -4.94 23.66 -13.36
CA THR A 452 -6.34 23.40 -13.08
C THR A 452 -7.00 24.75 -12.81
N ALA A 453 -7.95 25.12 -13.67
CA ALA A 453 -8.92 26.12 -13.30
C ALA A 453 -9.60 25.64 -12.01
N SER A 454 -9.97 26.58 -11.12
CA SER A 454 -10.81 26.25 -9.95
C SER A 454 -12.00 25.44 -10.44
N VAL A 455 -12.05 24.17 -10.03
CA VAL A 455 -13.20 23.33 -10.29
C VAL A 455 -14.18 23.67 -9.18
N ASP A 456 -15.05 24.62 -9.44
CA ASP A 456 -16.07 25.00 -8.47
C ASP A 456 -17.04 23.81 -8.31
N PRO A 457 -17.47 23.47 -7.07
CA PRO A 457 -18.48 22.44 -6.89
C PRO A 457 -19.79 22.83 -7.60
N THR A 458 -20.51 21.84 -8.08
CA THR A 458 -21.83 21.95 -8.72
C THR A 458 -22.92 21.18 -7.96
N GLY A 459 -22.54 20.45 -6.91
CA GLY A 459 -23.43 19.79 -5.97
C GLY A 459 -22.67 19.19 -4.78
N VAL A 460 -23.40 18.92 -3.70
CA VAL A 460 -22.95 18.09 -2.57
C VAL A 460 -24.05 17.09 -2.23
N SER A 461 -23.68 15.91 -1.76
CA SER A 461 -24.59 14.90 -1.22
C SER A 461 -24.10 14.40 0.14
N VAL A 462 -25.03 14.03 1.03
CA VAL A 462 -24.74 13.49 2.37
C VAL A 462 -25.09 12.01 2.41
N SER A 463 -24.20 11.20 3.00
CA SER A 463 -24.39 9.75 3.14
C SER A 463 -24.13 9.27 4.58
N PRO A 464 -24.94 8.34 5.11
CA PRO A 464 -26.23 7.87 4.57
C PRO A 464 -27.34 8.93 4.69
N GLN A 465 -28.27 8.98 3.73
CA GLN A 465 -29.41 9.91 3.77
C GLN A 465 -30.42 9.63 4.90
N SER A 466 -30.41 8.43 5.48
CA SER A 466 -31.14 8.15 6.71
C SER A 466 -30.50 7.00 7.49
N VAL A 467 -30.56 7.07 8.82
CA VAL A 467 -30.00 6.04 9.71
C VAL A 467 -30.73 6.01 11.05
N THR A 468 -30.69 4.86 11.72
CA THR A 468 -31.11 4.71 13.12
C THR A 468 -29.89 4.42 13.99
N ILE A 469 -29.73 5.13 15.10
CA ILE A 469 -28.62 4.97 16.06
C ILE A 469 -29.18 4.79 17.47
N ASN A 470 -28.60 3.90 18.28
CA ASN A 470 -29.00 3.77 19.68
C ASN A 470 -28.19 4.70 20.57
N ILE A 471 -28.73 5.12 21.71
CA ILE A 471 -27.92 5.79 22.74
C ILE A 471 -26.98 4.73 23.37
N PRO A 472 -25.64 4.91 23.43
CA PRO A 472 -24.85 6.11 23.14
C PRO A 472 -24.03 6.05 21.82
N GLU A 473 -24.41 5.19 20.87
CA GLU A 473 -23.73 4.96 19.59
C GLU A 473 -23.72 6.22 18.72
N THR A 474 -22.53 6.67 18.31
CA THR A 474 -22.35 7.78 17.38
C THR A 474 -22.24 7.28 15.94
N ILE A 475 -22.63 8.10 14.96
CA ILE A 475 -22.35 7.85 13.54
C ILE A 475 -21.70 9.06 12.89
N THR A 476 -20.76 8.85 11.96
CA THR A 476 -20.23 9.92 11.11
C THR A 476 -20.98 9.93 9.79
N LEU A 477 -21.50 11.10 9.40
CA LEU A 477 -22.04 11.34 8.07
C LEU A 477 -20.91 11.82 7.16
N SER A 478 -20.84 11.30 5.93
CA SER A 478 -19.88 11.73 4.92
C SER A 478 -20.54 12.65 3.89
N THR A 479 -19.73 13.46 3.23
CA THR A 479 -20.14 14.31 2.10
C THR A 479 -19.44 13.86 0.82
N THR A 480 -20.09 14.07 -0.32
CA THR A 480 -19.48 13.86 -1.64
C THR A 480 -19.80 15.03 -2.53
N PHE A 481 -18.76 15.69 -3.05
CA PHE A 481 -18.86 16.83 -3.95
C PHE A 481 -18.94 16.37 -5.41
N THR A 482 -19.71 17.09 -6.21
CA THR A 482 -19.80 16.90 -7.67
C THR A 482 -19.22 18.14 -8.36
N PRO A 483 -18.27 18.01 -9.30
CA PRO A 483 -17.45 16.83 -9.53
C PRO A 483 -16.54 16.54 -8.33
N SER A 484 -16.05 15.31 -8.19
CA SER A 484 -15.26 14.86 -7.02
C SER A 484 -13.88 15.51 -6.91
N ASN A 485 -13.41 16.19 -7.96
CA ASN A 485 -12.20 17.01 -7.98
C ASN A 485 -12.47 18.51 -7.72
N ALA A 486 -13.65 18.86 -7.19
CA ALA A 486 -13.94 20.23 -6.79
C ALA A 486 -12.85 20.78 -5.86
N THR A 487 -12.40 22.02 -6.10
CA THR A 487 -11.20 22.60 -5.48
C THR A 487 -11.44 23.08 -4.05
N ASP A 488 -12.68 23.43 -3.71
CA ASP A 488 -13.13 23.66 -2.33
C ASP A 488 -14.22 22.64 -1.98
N GLN A 489 -13.89 21.78 -1.02
CA GLN A 489 -14.76 20.72 -0.48
C GLN A 489 -15.10 20.97 0.99
N SER A 490 -15.04 22.24 1.44
CA SER A 490 -15.36 22.62 2.81
C SER A 490 -16.83 23.04 2.95
N GLY A 491 -17.34 22.94 4.17
CA GLY A 491 -18.71 23.34 4.53
C GLY A 491 -18.95 23.20 6.02
N GLU A 492 -20.17 23.51 6.46
CA GLU A 492 -20.59 23.53 7.85
C GLU A 492 -21.70 22.50 8.10
N TRP A 493 -21.61 21.77 9.20
CA TRP A 493 -22.66 20.85 9.66
C TRP A 493 -23.59 21.55 10.65
N SER A 494 -24.88 21.17 10.63
CA SER A 494 -25.87 21.66 11.60
C SER A 494 -26.91 20.60 11.94
N SER A 495 -27.40 20.64 13.19
CA SER A 495 -28.52 19.80 13.64
C SER A 495 -29.80 20.62 13.74
N ALA A 496 -30.90 20.11 13.17
CA ALA A 496 -32.22 20.71 13.32
C ALA A 496 -32.73 20.68 14.77
N ASN A 497 -32.18 19.80 15.63
CA ASN A 497 -32.51 19.72 17.05
C ASN A 497 -31.41 19.01 17.87
N GLU A 498 -30.47 19.81 18.39
CA GLU A 498 -29.40 19.37 19.30
C GLU A 498 -29.87 18.62 20.57
N ALA A 499 -31.14 18.73 20.96
CA ALA A 499 -31.67 17.97 22.09
C ALA A 499 -31.98 16.49 21.74
N ILE A 500 -32.04 16.14 20.45
CA ILE A 500 -32.19 14.76 19.96
C ILE A 500 -30.82 14.21 19.55
N ALA A 501 -30.07 14.93 18.72
CA ALA A 501 -28.67 14.62 18.43
C ALA A 501 -27.89 15.89 18.04
N THR A 502 -26.63 16.00 18.47
CA THR A 502 -25.69 17.04 18.04
C THR A 502 -24.83 16.53 16.89
N VAL A 503 -24.33 17.42 16.03
CA VAL A 503 -23.32 17.11 15.01
C VAL A 503 -22.11 18.03 15.20
N ASP A 504 -20.90 17.54 14.97
CA ASP A 504 -19.68 18.35 14.98
C ASP A 504 -19.19 18.73 13.57
N ALA A 505 -18.09 19.47 13.49
CA ALA A 505 -17.53 19.93 12.21
C ALA A 505 -17.05 18.79 11.29
N ASN A 506 -16.87 17.57 11.81
CA ASN A 506 -16.44 16.39 11.07
C ASN A 506 -17.64 15.51 10.66
N GLY A 507 -18.88 15.94 10.90
CA GLY A 507 -20.08 15.18 10.59
C GLY A 507 -20.41 14.10 11.62
N VAL A 508 -19.76 14.07 12.79
CA VAL A 508 -20.02 13.07 13.83
C VAL A 508 -21.30 13.44 14.59
N VAL A 509 -22.34 12.64 14.37
CA VAL A 509 -23.63 12.74 15.04
C VAL A 509 -23.60 11.97 16.36
N THR A 510 -23.81 12.68 17.46
CA THR A 510 -23.93 12.12 18.81
C THR A 510 -25.37 12.15 19.30
N PRO A 511 -25.99 11.01 19.64
CA PRO A 511 -27.35 10.97 20.13
C PRO A 511 -27.45 11.52 21.57
N VAL A 512 -28.52 12.27 21.84
CA VAL A 512 -28.78 12.94 23.12
C VAL A 512 -30.08 12.43 23.76
N SER A 513 -31.15 12.24 22.98
CA SER A 513 -32.40 11.63 23.46
C SER A 513 -33.22 11.02 22.32
N GLU A 514 -34.14 10.11 22.64
CA GLU A 514 -35.00 9.46 21.65
C GLU A 514 -35.80 10.45 20.81
N GLY A 515 -35.80 10.26 19.49
CA GLY A 515 -36.48 11.14 18.55
C GLY A 515 -35.99 10.99 17.12
N VAL A 516 -36.46 11.87 16.24
CA VAL A 516 -35.97 11.97 14.86
C VAL A 516 -35.50 13.40 14.63
N VAL A 517 -34.31 13.56 14.06
CA VAL A 517 -33.68 14.86 13.77
C VAL A 517 -33.01 14.84 12.40
N GLU A 518 -33.09 15.96 11.69
CA GLU A 518 -32.40 16.18 10.42
C GLU A 518 -31.03 16.82 10.71
N ILE A 519 -29.98 16.28 10.09
CA ILE A 519 -28.62 16.80 10.13
C ILE A 519 -28.25 17.26 8.73
N THR A 520 -27.83 18.52 8.57
CA THR A 520 -27.61 19.15 7.27
C THR A 520 -26.16 19.60 7.13
N PHE A 521 -25.58 19.38 5.95
CA PHE A 521 -24.31 19.98 5.54
C PHE A 521 -24.56 21.09 4.52
N GLU A 522 -23.90 22.24 4.65
CA GLU A 522 -23.94 23.36 3.69
C GLU A 522 -22.53 23.71 3.23
N SER A 523 -22.26 23.71 1.92
CA SER A 523 -20.94 23.95 1.35
C SER A 523 -20.55 25.43 1.36
N ASN A 524 -19.28 25.71 1.68
CA ASN A 524 -18.75 27.08 1.79
C ASN A 524 -18.67 27.79 0.41
N SER A 525 -18.43 27.03 -0.65
CA SER A 525 -18.53 27.47 -2.04
C SER A 525 -19.75 26.85 -2.73
N GLY A 526 -20.33 27.57 -3.68
CA GLY A 526 -21.51 27.13 -4.43
C GLY A 526 -22.85 27.23 -3.69
N GLY A 527 -22.86 27.10 -2.36
CA GLY A 527 -24.09 27.17 -1.54
C GLY A 527 -25.00 25.95 -1.74
N PHE A 528 -24.40 24.77 -1.90
CA PHE A 528 -25.11 23.50 -2.00
C PHE A 528 -25.31 22.91 -0.61
N SER A 529 -26.42 22.23 -0.40
CA SER A 529 -26.67 21.51 0.84
C SER A 529 -27.43 20.22 0.60
N ASP A 530 -27.17 19.24 1.46
CA ASP A 530 -27.92 17.99 1.55
C ASP A 530 -28.01 17.56 3.03
N SER A 531 -28.88 16.61 3.33
CA SER A 531 -29.24 16.28 4.72
C SER A 531 -29.50 14.79 4.95
N ALA A 532 -29.21 14.33 6.16
CA ALA A 532 -29.53 13.00 6.65
C ALA A 532 -30.63 13.04 7.72
N THR A 533 -31.56 12.09 7.66
CA THR A 533 -32.55 11.86 8.72
C THR A 533 -32.03 10.85 9.75
N ILE A 534 -31.77 11.32 10.97
CA ILE A 534 -31.27 10.51 12.08
C ILE A 534 -32.42 10.13 13.01
N THR A 535 -32.64 8.84 13.21
CA THR A 535 -33.56 8.31 14.22
C THR A 535 -32.76 7.84 15.42
N VAL A 536 -33.00 8.42 16.60
CA VAL A 536 -32.36 8.03 17.86
C VAL A 536 -33.30 7.13 18.66
N THR A 537 -32.83 5.93 19.00
CA THR A 537 -33.55 4.95 19.83
C THR A 537 -32.80 4.63 21.13
N ASN A 538 -33.49 4.11 22.14
CA ASN A 538 -32.86 3.60 23.36
C ASN A 538 -33.25 2.14 23.60
N ILE A 539 -32.63 1.23 22.85
CA ILE A 539 -32.88 -0.20 22.96
C ILE A 539 -31.95 -0.80 24.03
N PRO A 540 -32.47 -1.43 25.10
CA PRO A 540 -31.63 -2.10 26.09
C PRO A 540 -30.96 -3.34 25.47
N ILE A 541 -29.63 -3.43 25.62
CA ILE A 541 -28.84 -4.60 25.26
C ILE A 541 -29.12 -5.70 26.29
N SER A 542 -29.69 -6.82 25.86
CA SER A 542 -30.00 -7.95 26.74
C SER A 542 -28.81 -8.88 26.97
N VAL A 543 -28.89 -9.66 28.05
CA VAL A 543 -27.98 -10.80 28.27
C VAL A 543 -28.20 -11.88 27.22
N GLU A 544 -27.13 -12.53 26.78
CA GLU A 544 -27.15 -13.67 25.84
C GLU A 544 -26.71 -14.99 26.50
N SER A 545 -25.81 -14.94 27.49
CA SER A 545 -25.39 -16.12 28.26
C SER A 545 -24.70 -15.77 29.58
N VAL A 546 -24.52 -16.78 30.44
CA VAL A 546 -23.75 -16.68 31.69
C VAL A 546 -22.98 -17.97 31.94
N SER A 547 -21.81 -17.90 32.59
CA SER A 547 -21.02 -19.05 33.04
C SER A 547 -20.54 -18.89 34.48
N LEU A 548 -20.23 -20.01 35.15
CA LEU A 548 -19.65 -20.02 36.50
C LEU A 548 -18.19 -20.51 36.49
N SER A 549 -17.37 -19.97 37.38
CA SER A 549 -16.00 -20.45 37.60
C SER A 549 -15.66 -20.50 39.09
N PRO A 550 -15.13 -21.63 39.61
CA PRO A 550 -14.97 -22.93 38.95
C PRO A 550 -16.30 -23.71 38.73
N GLU A 551 -16.28 -24.66 37.79
CA GLU A 551 -17.43 -25.55 37.45
C GLU A 551 -17.68 -26.67 38.48
N THR A 552 -16.67 -27.03 39.28
CA THR A 552 -16.78 -27.97 40.41
C THR A 552 -15.95 -27.49 41.60
N LEU A 553 -16.34 -27.87 42.82
CA LEU A 553 -15.73 -27.41 44.08
C LEU A 553 -15.84 -28.45 45.21
N ASP A 554 -14.72 -29.00 45.67
CA ASP A 554 -14.71 -29.88 46.85
C ASP A 554 -14.39 -29.09 48.13
N LEU A 555 -15.11 -29.37 49.22
CA LEU A 555 -15.11 -28.58 50.44
C LEU A 555 -15.18 -29.50 51.68
N ASN A 556 -14.48 -29.16 52.76
CA ASN A 556 -14.65 -29.85 54.04
C ASN A 556 -15.65 -29.08 54.91
N ILE A 557 -16.38 -29.77 55.79
CA ILE A 557 -17.52 -29.22 56.58
C ILE A 557 -17.21 -27.98 57.45
N ASN A 558 -15.95 -27.54 57.54
CA ASN A 558 -15.48 -26.37 58.28
C ASN A 558 -14.71 -25.32 57.43
N MET A 559 -14.79 -25.36 56.09
CA MET A 559 -14.07 -24.43 55.17
C MET A 559 -15.05 -23.70 54.23
N THR A 560 -14.71 -22.51 53.71
CA THR A 560 -15.57 -21.74 52.79
C THR A 560 -14.78 -21.27 51.58
N GLU A 561 -15.38 -21.31 50.39
CA GLU A 561 -14.77 -20.84 49.12
C GLU A 561 -15.74 -19.95 48.33
N SER A 562 -15.33 -19.40 47.19
CA SER A 562 -16.18 -18.49 46.38
C SER A 562 -16.24 -18.87 44.90
N LEU A 563 -17.42 -18.70 44.29
CA LEU A 563 -17.67 -18.83 42.86
C LEU A 563 -17.81 -17.44 42.21
N SER A 564 -17.47 -17.35 40.92
CA SER A 564 -17.63 -16.14 40.10
C SER A 564 -18.58 -16.39 38.93
N ALA A 565 -19.38 -15.40 38.55
CA ALA A 565 -20.31 -15.46 37.43
C ALA A 565 -19.91 -14.46 36.33
N ASN A 566 -19.81 -14.91 35.09
CA ASN A 566 -19.41 -14.11 33.94
C ASN A 566 -20.58 -13.99 32.95
N VAL A 567 -21.06 -12.77 32.71
CA VAL A 567 -22.23 -12.47 31.87
C VAL A 567 -21.79 -11.95 30.49
N THR A 568 -22.43 -12.42 29.43
CA THR A 568 -22.13 -12.06 28.03
C THR A 568 -23.39 -11.49 27.36
N PRO A 569 -23.30 -10.43 26.54
CA PRO A 569 -22.10 -9.62 26.26
C PRO A 569 -21.73 -8.71 27.45
N ALA A 570 -20.46 -8.31 27.52
CA ALA A 570 -19.92 -7.52 28.65
C ALA A 570 -20.46 -6.08 28.77
N ASN A 571 -21.29 -5.64 27.82
CA ASN A 571 -22.03 -4.38 27.82
C ASN A 571 -23.56 -4.58 28.01
N ALA A 572 -24.02 -5.78 28.35
CA ALA A 572 -25.43 -6.03 28.67
C ALA A 572 -25.93 -5.09 29.78
N THR A 573 -27.18 -4.64 29.64
CA THR A 573 -27.77 -3.54 30.44
C THR A 573 -28.01 -3.93 31.90
N ASP A 574 -28.24 -5.21 32.17
CA ASP A 574 -28.34 -5.78 33.52
C ASP A 574 -27.41 -6.99 33.66
N GLN A 575 -26.30 -6.82 34.38
CA GLN A 575 -25.33 -7.87 34.68
C GLN A 575 -25.59 -8.54 36.04
N THR A 576 -26.71 -8.23 36.69
CA THR A 576 -27.05 -8.74 38.02
C THR A 576 -27.89 -10.02 37.95
N GLY A 577 -27.91 -10.77 39.05
CA GLY A 577 -28.60 -12.05 39.12
C GLY A 577 -28.71 -12.62 40.52
N VAL A 578 -29.27 -13.82 40.63
CA VAL A 578 -29.62 -14.49 41.89
C VAL A 578 -28.82 -15.78 42.04
N TRP A 579 -28.06 -15.88 43.13
CA TRP A 579 -27.40 -17.10 43.58
C TRP A 579 -28.37 -18.01 44.35
N THR A 580 -28.34 -19.31 44.07
CA THR A 580 -29.16 -20.34 44.73
C THR A 580 -28.36 -21.62 45.01
N SER A 581 -28.82 -22.41 45.98
CA SER A 581 -28.31 -23.75 46.28
C SER A 581 -29.45 -24.76 46.14
N SER A 582 -29.18 -25.90 45.51
CA SER A 582 -30.18 -26.97 45.31
C SER A 582 -30.56 -27.66 46.62
N ASP A 583 -29.66 -27.70 47.59
CA ASP A 583 -29.89 -28.17 48.95
C ASP A 583 -29.16 -27.28 49.98
N PRO A 584 -29.84 -26.23 50.49
CA PRO A 584 -29.33 -25.36 51.54
C PRO A 584 -29.02 -26.06 52.87
N SER A 585 -29.30 -27.36 53.05
CA SER A 585 -28.89 -28.12 54.23
C SER A 585 -27.50 -28.75 54.09
N ILE A 586 -27.00 -28.93 52.86
CA ILE A 586 -25.65 -29.43 52.55
C ILE A 586 -24.67 -28.26 52.43
N ALA A 587 -24.99 -27.24 51.61
CA ALA A 587 -24.25 -25.98 51.56
C ALA A 587 -25.13 -24.79 51.14
N THR A 588 -24.76 -23.59 51.59
CA THR A 588 -25.44 -22.32 51.28
C THR A 588 -24.53 -21.39 50.49
N VAL A 589 -25.11 -20.46 49.72
CA VAL A 589 -24.38 -19.43 48.95
C VAL A 589 -24.93 -18.03 49.24
N ASN A 590 -24.08 -17.00 49.29
CA ASN A 590 -24.49 -15.61 49.47
C ASN A 590 -24.52 -14.83 48.14
N GLN A 591 -24.98 -13.56 48.15
CA GLN A 591 -25.07 -12.75 46.92
C GLN A 591 -23.71 -12.38 46.30
N GLN A 592 -22.60 -12.62 47.00
CA GLN A 592 -21.24 -12.43 46.50
C GLN A 592 -20.63 -13.72 45.92
N GLY A 593 -21.40 -14.82 45.84
CA GLY A 593 -20.94 -16.11 45.32
C GLY A 593 -20.15 -16.96 46.33
N GLN A 594 -20.06 -16.56 47.61
CA GLN A 594 -19.35 -17.33 48.63
C GLN A 594 -20.19 -18.50 49.14
N VAL A 595 -19.61 -19.70 49.13
CA VAL A 595 -20.23 -20.99 49.50
C VAL A 595 -19.79 -21.42 50.90
N GLN A 596 -20.75 -21.84 51.73
CA GLN A 596 -20.60 -22.26 53.12
C GLN A 596 -21.21 -23.67 53.31
N PRO A 597 -20.41 -24.69 53.66
CA PRO A 597 -20.90 -26.05 53.92
C PRO A 597 -21.60 -26.13 55.28
N ILE A 598 -22.49 -27.10 55.41
CA ILE A 598 -23.35 -27.33 56.58
C ILE A 598 -23.41 -28.82 56.96
N SER A 599 -23.49 -29.74 55.99
CA SER A 599 -23.42 -31.19 56.22
C SER A 599 -22.74 -31.90 55.05
N VAL A 600 -22.30 -33.13 55.26
CA VAL A 600 -21.77 -33.97 54.17
C VAL A 600 -22.81 -34.22 53.08
N GLY A 601 -22.33 -34.41 51.85
CA GLY A 601 -23.16 -34.65 50.65
C GLY A 601 -22.73 -33.82 49.45
N GLN A 602 -23.47 -33.94 48.35
CA GLN A 602 -23.27 -33.14 47.14
C GLN A 602 -24.45 -32.20 46.89
N VAL A 603 -24.15 -31.01 46.38
CA VAL A 603 -25.13 -29.94 46.14
C VAL A 603 -24.74 -29.10 44.92
N ILE A 604 -25.72 -28.59 44.18
CA ILE A 604 -25.49 -27.72 43.03
C ILE A 604 -25.71 -26.28 43.47
N ILE A 605 -24.73 -25.41 43.20
CA ILE A 605 -24.85 -23.95 43.36
C ILE A 605 -25.07 -23.34 41.98
N SER A 606 -26.08 -22.49 41.83
CA SER A 606 -26.44 -21.88 40.55
C SER A 606 -26.56 -20.36 40.64
N PHE A 607 -26.26 -19.67 39.55
CA PHE A 607 -26.51 -18.24 39.35
C PHE A 607 -27.42 -18.04 38.13
N THR A 608 -28.49 -17.27 38.31
CA THR A 608 -29.44 -16.92 37.24
C THR A 608 -29.46 -15.41 37.02
N THR A 609 -29.28 -14.94 35.79
CA THR A 609 -29.33 -13.50 35.46
C THR A 609 -30.74 -12.93 35.59
N ASN A 610 -30.84 -11.67 36.02
CA ASN A 610 -32.13 -10.98 36.19
C ASN A 610 -32.79 -10.64 34.84
N ASP A 611 -31.98 -10.25 33.85
CA ASP A 611 -32.38 -10.16 32.44
C ASP A 611 -32.05 -11.47 31.69
N GLY A 612 -32.88 -11.82 30.71
CA GLY A 612 -32.77 -13.06 29.92
C GLY A 612 -33.07 -14.38 30.67
N GLY A 613 -32.83 -14.44 31.98
CA GLY A 613 -33.07 -15.64 32.80
C GLY A 613 -32.07 -16.78 32.58
N PHE A 614 -30.90 -16.49 32.01
CA PHE A 614 -29.85 -17.47 31.75
C PHE A 614 -29.27 -17.99 33.07
N THR A 615 -29.03 -19.29 33.16
CA THR A 615 -28.57 -19.95 34.39
C THR A 615 -27.31 -20.74 34.13
N ALA A 616 -26.31 -20.59 35.01
CA ALA A 616 -25.13 -21.45 35.08
C ALA A 616 -25.00 -22.06 36.48
N SER A 617 -24.35 -23.23 36.56
CA SER A 617 -24.29 -24.07 37.77
C SER A 617 -22.91 -24.67 38.00
N SER A 618 -22.57 -24.93 39.27
CA SER A 618 -21.33 -25.55 39.74
C SER A 618 -21.66 -26.64 40.77
N GLN A 619 -21.01 -27.79 40.69
CA GLN A 619 -21.23 -28.92 41.63
C GLN A 619 -20.29 -28.84 42.83
N VAL A 620 -20.83 -28.96 44.04
CA VAL A 620 -20.09 -28.84 45.31
C VAL A 620 -20.20 -30.13 46.12
N THR A 621 -19.07 -30.65 46.63
CA THR A 621 -19.02 -31.83 47.53
C THR A 621 -18.60 -31.43 48.95
N VAL A 622 -19.20 -32.04 49.98
CA VAL A 622 -18.87 -31.80 51.41
C VAL A 622 -18.57 -33.12 52.15
N ASN A 623 -17.47 -33.18 52.93
CA ASN A 623 -16.97 -34.39 53.62
C ASN A 623 -16.72 -34.21 55.15
N ASP A 624 -16.69 -35.32 55.92
CA ASP A 624 -16.51 -35.42 57.40
C ASP A 624 -15.90 -36.80 57.80
N ASP A 625 -14.95 -36.87 58.74
CA ASP A 625 -14.09 -38.06 59.02
C ASP A 625 -13.83 -38.35 60.52
N ASN A 626 -13.97 -39.63 60.94
CA ASN A 626 -13.60 -40.25 62.24
C ASN A 626 -13.49 -41.80 62.05
N PHE A 627 -12.76 -42.66 62.79
CA PHE A 627 -11.78 -42.49 63.89
C PHE A 627 -10.75 -43.67 64.06
N GLY A 628 -11.05 -44.92 63.67
CA GLY A 628 -10.20 -46.11 63.90
C GLY A 628 -10.55 -47.33 63.01
N ARG A 629 -9.79 -48.45 63.09
CA ARG A 629 -9.98 -49.71 62.31
C ARG A 629 -9.62 -50.99 63.11
N TYR A 630 -10.24 -52.15 62.81
CA TYR A 630 -10.05 -53.45 63.51
C TYR A 630 -9.78 -54.66 62.59
N GLU A 631 -9.01 -55.66 63.07
CA GLU A 631 -8.54 -56.83 62.29
C GLU A 631 -8.56 -58.14 63.11
N PHE A 632 -8.90 -59.29 62.50
CA PHE A 632 -8.86 -60.63 63.11
C PHE A 632 -7.99 -61.63 62.33
N TYR A 633 -7.25 -62.47 63.05
CA TYR A 633 -6.25 -63.41 62.52
C TYR A 633 -6.43 -64.83 63.07
N ASN A 634 -6.02 -65.85 62.30
CA ASN A 634 -5.87 -67.22 62.79
C ASN A 634 -4.53 -67.35 63.55
N ALA A 635 -4.58 -67.63 64.85
CA ALA A 635 -3.40 -67.55 65.71
C ALA A 635 -2.36 -68.66 65.49
N ASP A 636 -2.75 -69.78 64.87
CA ASP A 636 -1.84 -70.89 64.56
C ASP A 636 -1.08 -70.68 63.22
N SER A 637 -1.55 -69.77 62.36
CA SER A 637 -1.01 -69.55 61.01
C SER A 637 -0.64 -68.12 60.66
N ASP A 638 -1.00 -67.14 61.50
CA ASP A 638 -0.72 -65.70 61.33
C ASP A 638 -1.33 -65.07 60.06
N ASN A 639 -2.30 -65.75 59.45
CA ASN A 639 -3.07 -65.23 58.31
C ASN A 639 -4.23 -64.37 58.81
N LEU A 640 -4.41 -63.21 58.19
CA LEU A 640 -5.60 -62.37 58.35
C LEU A 640 -6.84 -63.17 57.89
N ILE A 641 -7.85 -63.25 58.74
CA ILE A 641 -9.16 -63.83 58.41
C ILE A 641 -10.02 -62.74 57.77
N GLN A 642 -10.14 -61.59 58.45
CA GLN A 642 -10.93 -60.44 57.97
C GLN A 642 -10.56 -59.14 58.69
N GLU A 643 -10.81 -57.99 58.03
CA GLU A 643 -11.01 -56.69 58.71
C GLU A 643 -12.49 -56.60 59.13
N VAL A 644 -12.77 -56.18 60.37
CA VAL A 644 -14.07 -56.43 61.03
C VAL A 644 -14.74 -55.13 61.48
N ASP A 645 -15.92 -54.86 60.90
CA ASP A 645 -16.81 -53.75 61.29
C ASP A 645 -17.98 -54.21 62.19
N GLY A 646 -18.12 -55.53 62.41
CA GLY A 646 -18.98 -56.11 63.45
C GLY A 646 -20.26 -56.84 62.98
N GLY A 647 -20.64 -57.90 63.71
CA GLY A 647 -21.92 -58.63 63.54
C GLY A 647 -21.81 -60.01 62.88
N GLU A 648 -20.59 -60.53 62.70
CA GLU A 648 -20.29 -61.61 61.75
C GLU A 648 -20.41 -63.03 62.34
N VAL A 649 -20.50 -64.04 61.47
CA VAL A 649 -20.65 -65.46 61.84
C VAL A 649 -19.63 -66.31 61.06
N PHE A 650 -18.90 -67.17 61.77
CA PHE A 650 -17.82 -68.00 61.22
C PHE A 650 -18.08 -69.50 61.44
N ASP A 651 -17.64 -70.36 60.52
CA ASP A 651 -17.68 -71.82 60.69
C ASP A 651 -16.33 -72.34 61.22
N LEU A 652 -16.34 -73.04 62.36
CA LEU A 652 -15.12 -73.56 63.01
C LEU A 652 -14.44 -74.67 62.20
N ASN A 653 -15.12 -75.29 61.23
CA ASN A 653 -14.49 -76.20 60.28
C ASN A 653 -13.59 -75.49 59.27
N ASN A 654 -13.89 -74.21 58.96
CA ASN A 654 -13.22 -73.47 57.90
C ASN A 654 -12.10 -72.57 58.42
N ILE A 655 -12.29 -71.88 59.55
CA ILE A 655 -11.32 -70.90 60.07
C ILE A 655 -10.43 -71.41 61.23
N GLY A 656 -10.76 -72.57 61.80
CA GLY A 656 -10.07 -73.13 62.98
C GLY A 656 -10.50 -72.50 64.31
N GLU A 657 -10.04 -73.10 65.41
CA GLU A 657 -10.55 -72.80 66.77
C GLU A 657 -9.67 -71.82 67.58
N ASN A 658 -8.48 -71.43 67.12
CA ASN A 658 -7.57 -70.48 67.81
C ASN A 658 -7.41 -69.17 67.04
N LEU A 659 -7.79 -68.04 67.65
CA LEU A 659 -7.86 -66.72 67.01
C LEU A 659 -7.08 -65.63 67.76
N ASN A 660 -6.73 -64.56 67.04
CA ASN A 660 -6.09 -63.34 67.56
C ASN A 660 -6.76 -62.08 66.98
N PHE A 661 -6.64 -60.94 67.68
CA PHE A 661 -7.30 -59.66 67.37
C PHE A 661 -6.29 -58.50 67.31
N ARG A 662 -6.59 -57.43 66.57
CA ARG A 662 -5.80 -56.19 66.55
C ARG A 662 -6.69 -54.96 66.32
N ALA A 663 -6.39 -53.86 67.01
CA ALA A 663 -7.05 -52.55 66.86
C ALA A 663 -6.04 -51.45 66.51
N ILE A 664 -6.38 -50.57 65.57
CA ILE A 664 -5.50 -49.52 65.04
C ILE A 664 -6.23 -48.15 65.05
N PRO A 665 -5.79 -47.17 65.85
CA PRO A 665 -6.36 -45.81 65.85
C PRO A 665 -5.82 -44.97 64.66
N TYR A 666 -6.65 -44.09 64.08
CA TYR A 666 -6.18 -43.11 63.09
C TYR A 666 -5.50 -41.90 63.77
N GLY A 667 -4.20 -41.74 63.55
CA GLY A 667 -3.45 -40.58 64.06
C GLY A 667 -1.93 -40.72 63.99
N GLY A 668 -1.34 -40.41 62.84
CA GLY A 668 0.12 -40.26 62.72
C GLY A 668 0.62 -39.02 63.48
N ASP A 669 1.66 -39.20 64.28
CA ASP A 669 2.62 -38.17 64.76
C ASP A 669 2.09 -36.74 65.00
N GLY A 670 1.04 -36.60 65.81
CA GLY A 670 0.58 -35.28 66.25
C GLY A 670 -0.61 -35.19 67.22
N ASN A 671 -1.44 -36.23 67.36
CA ASN A 671 -2.60 -36.20 68.25
C ASN A 671 -2.23 -36.67 69.68
N PRO A 672 -2.27 -35.81 70.71
CA PRO A 672 -1.90 -36.17 72.09
C PRO A 672 -3.04 -36.82 72.90
N GLU A 673 -4.22 -37.07 72.31
CA GLU A 673 -5.42 -37.45 73.08
C GLU A 673 -5.65 -38.96 73.26
N VAL A 674 -4.94 -39.84 72.53
CA VAL A 674 -5.06 -41.32 72.67
C VAL A 674 -3.70 -41.95 73.01
N GLU A 675 -3.54 -42.43 74.24
CA GLU A 675 -2.29 -43.09 74.70
C GLU A 675 -2.47 -44.57 75.08
N SER A 676 -3.70 -45.08 75.18
CA SER A 676 -3.93 -46.51 75.38
C SER A 676 -5.31 -46.96 74.90
N VAL A 677 -5.41 -48.26 74.61
CA VAL A 677 -6.64 -48.94 74.17
C VAL A 677 -6.89 -50.12 75.11
N GLN A 678 -8.13 -50.26 75.57
CA GLN A 678 -8.62 -51.45 76.28
C GLN A 678 -9.59 -52.21 75.37
N VAL A 679 -9.50 -53.54 75.38
CA VAL A 679 -10.50 -54.40 74.73
C VAL A 679 -11.10 -55.33 75.78
N ASN A 680 -12.42 -55.42 75.80
CA ASN A 680 -13.19 -56.29 76.69
C ASN A 680 -14.11 -57.18 75.83
N TRP A 681 -14.30 -58.44 76.20
CA TRP A 681 -15.30 -59.28 75.54
C TRP A 681 -15.93 -60.36 76.45
N THR A 682 -17.14 -60.78 76.07
CA THR A 682 -17.96 -61.77 76.78
C THR A 682 -18.53 -62.82 75.84
N GLY A 683 -18.43 -64.11 76.22
CA GLY A 683 -18.94 -65.25 75.44
C GLY A 683 -19.61 -66.33 76.30
N VAL A 684 -20.10 -67.39 75.67
CA VAL A 684 -21.15 -68.25 76.24
C VAL A 684 -20.69 -69.23 77.34
N GLU A 685 -19.44 -69.72 77.32
CA GLU A 685 -18.94 -70.71 78.31
C GLU A 685 -17.79 -70.27 79.24
N ASN A 686 -17.14 -69.12 79.00
CA ASN A 686 -16.13 -68.56 79.91
C ASN A 686 -16.44 -67.08 80.22
N GLY A 687 -16.20 -66.69 81.48
CA GLY A 687 -16.59 -65.38 82.00
C GLY A 687 -15.83 -64.19 81.41
N ASN A 688 -16.29 -62.99 81.74
CA ASN A 688 -15.82 -61.70 81.21
C ASN A 688 -14.27 -61.59 81.14
N HIS A 689 -13.74 -61.42 79.93
CA HIS A 689 -12.31 -61.26 79.64
C HIS A 689 -11.99 -59.79 79.34
N SER A 690 -10.84 -59.33 79.85
CA SER A 690 -10.40 -57.94 79.75
C SER A 690 -8.88 -57.90 79.66
N GLU A 691 -8.37 -57.30 78.60
CA GLU A 691 -6.93 -57.19 78.36
C GLU A 691 -6.54 -55.71 78.16
N ASN A 692 -5.55 -55.26 78.92
CA ASN A 692 -5.12 -53.86 79.00
C ASN A 692 -3.66 -53.77 78.56
N VAL A 693 -3.40 -53.11 77.44
CA VAL A 693 -2.04 -52.95 76.89
C VAL A 693 -1.64 -51.47 76.91
N PRO A 694 -0.72 -51.05 77.80
CA PRO A 694 -0.19 -49.69 77.79
C PRO A 694 0.70 -49.47 76.56
N ILE A 695 0.37 -48.46 75.74
CA ILE A 695 1.22 -48.10 74.59
C ILE A 695 2.39 -47.26 75.11
N TYR A 696 3.49 -47.91 75.50
CA TYR A 696 4.71 -47.18 75.85
C TYR A 696 5.37 -46.65 74.57
N ALA A 697 5.19 -45.36 74.32
CA ALA A 697 5.76 -44.65 73.18
C ALA A 697 7.30 -44.81 73.11
N GLY A 698 7.79 -45.33 71.98
CA GLY A 698 9.22 -45.31 71.67
C GLY A 698 9.74 -46.42 70.75
N LEU A 699 9.48 -46.29 69.44
CA LEU A 699 10.43 -46.47 68.30
C LEU A 699 9.65 -46.69 66.99
N THR A 700 10.22 -46.24 65.88
CA THR A 700 9.63 -46.27 64.53
C THR A 700 9.48 -47.69 63.98
N GLY A 701 8.25 -48.06 63.61
CA GLY A 701 7.91 -49.30 62.91
C GLY A 701 6.55 -49.81 63.38
N HIS A 702 5.57 -49.90 62.49
CA HIS A 702 4.22 -50.35 62.86
C HIS A 702 4.23 -51.84 63.24
N LEU A 703 3.96 -52.11 64.51
CA LEU A 703 3.38 -53.36 64.99
C LEU A 703 2.29 -52.96 65.97
N GLY A 704 1.03 -53.29 65.66
CA GLY A 704 0.01 -53.33 66.70
C GLY A 704 0.43 -54.39 67.71
N ASN A 705 0.14 -54.18 69.00
CA ASN A 705 0.39 -55.22 69.99
C ASN A 705 -0.61 -56.34 69.75
N ASP A 706 -0.12 -57.51 69.35
CA ASP A 706 -0.94 -58.71 69.26
C ASP A 706 -1.38 -59.12 70.67
N PHE A 707 -2.67 -59.40 70.84
CA PHE A 707 -3.20 -59.97 72.08
C PHE A 707 -2.79 -61.45 72.18
N GLU A 708 -2.90 -62.07 73.36
CA GLU A 708 -2.57 -63.50 73.50
C GLU A 708 -3.61 -64.36 72.74
N PRO A 709 -3.22 -65.50 72.12
CA PRO A 709 -4.16 -66.35 71.39
C PRO A 709 -5.28 -66.94 72.26
N TYR A 710 -6.53 -66.89 71.76
CA TYR A 710 -7.69 -67.45 72.44
C TYR A 710 -8.39 -68.55 71.63
N THR A 711 -8.73 -69.66 72.30
CA THR A 711 -9.55 -70.73 71.71
C THR A 711 -11.02 -70.37 71.82
N VAL A 712 -11.74 -70.34 70.69
CA VAL A 712 -13.18 -70.08 70.59
C VAL A 712 -13.98 -71.35 70.34
N SER A 713 -15.17 -71.41 70.90
CA SER A 713 -16.15 -72.49 70.75
C SER A 713 -17.43 -71.96 70.10
N GLU A 714 -18.37 -72.85 69.74
CA GLU A 714 -19.66 -72.44 69.20
C GLU A 714 -20.40 -71.46 70.14
N GLY A 715 -21.07 -70.47 69.54
CA GLY A 715 -21.80 -69.42 70.26
C GLY A 715 -21.36 -68.00 69.88
N THR A 716 -22.05 -67.01 70.46
CA THR A 716 -21.87 -65.57 70.18
C THR A 716 -21.05 -64.87 71.27
N TYR A 717 -20.21 -63.93 70.84
CA TYR A 717 -19.30 -63.13 71.65
C TYR A 717 -19.55 -61.63 71.40
N GLU A 718 -19.50 -60.81 72.43
CA GLU A 718 -19.68 -59.34 72.38
C GLU A 718 -18.39 -58.64 72.80
N PHE A 719 -17.96 -57.64 72.03
CA PHE A 719 -16.70 -56.89 72.15
C PHE A 719 -16.94 -55.40 72.45
N THR A 720 -16.04 -54.79 73.22
CA THR A 720 -16.01 -53.36 73.53
C THR A 720 -14.57 -52.87 73.49
N VAL A 721 -14.29 -51.86 72.64
CA VAL A 721 -12.98 -51.21 72.51
C VAL A 721 -13.08 -49.79 73.07
N THR A 722 -12.23 -49.45 74.03
CA THR A 722 -12.27 -48.15 74.72
C THR A 722 -10.91 -47.45 74.62
N TYR A 723 -10.92 -46.18 74.21
CA TYR A 723 -9.74 -45.35 73.98
C TYR A 723 -9.56 -44.32 75.11
N TYR A 724 -8.32 -44.14 75.60
CA TYR A 724 -8.04 -43.32 76.79
C TYR A 724 -6.89 -42.30 76.61
N SER A 725 -7.03 -41.14 77.28
CA SER A 725 -6.00 -40.09 77.41
C SER A 725 -5.25 -40.14 78.76
N GLU A 726 -3.92 -40.00 78.72
CA GLU A 726 -2.91 -39.78 79.80
C GLU A 726 -3.07 -40.42 81.21
N ASP A 727 -2.04 -41.19 81.59
CA ASP A 727 -1.61 -41.75 82.90
C ASP A 727 -2.59 -42.56 83.80
N GLN A 728 -2.30 -43.87 83.85
CA GLN A 728 -2.55 -44.89 84.88
C GLN A 728 -3.81 -44.76 85.80
N ALA A 729 -4.78 -45.64 85.53
CA ALA A 729 -5.84 -46.12 86.43
C ALA A 729 -7.04 -45.19 86.73
N SER A 730 -7.13 -44.00 86.14
CA SER A 730 -8.42 -43.26 86.04
C SER A 730 -8.46 -42.22 84.90
N GLY A 731 -7.84 -42.50 83.75
CA GLY A 731 -7.88 -41.63 82.57
C GLY A 731 -9.30 -41.50 81.99
N ASN A 732 -9.58 -40.38 81.31
CA ASN A 732 -10.86 -40.19 80.64
C ASN A 732 -10.96 -41.06 79.38
N VAL A 733 -12.14 -41.63 79.15
CA VAL A 733 -12.51 -42.20 77.86
C VAL A 733 -12.64 -41.06 76.86
N VAL A 734 -11.90 -41.14 75.74
CA VAL A 734 -11.99 -40.20 74.62
C VAL A 734 -12.78 -40.76 73.44
N GLY A 735 -13.00 -42.08 73.40
CA GLY A 735 -13.89 -42.77 72.47
C GLY A 735 -14.16 -44.20 72.93
N GLU A 736 -15.28 -44.79 72.53
CA GLU A 736 -15.65 -46.18 72.80
C GLU A 736 -16.46 -46.73 71.62
N ASP A 737 -16.25 -48.00 71.28
CA ASP A 737 -16.87 -48.70 70.15
C ASP A 737 -17.23 -50.16 70.53
N THR A 738 -18.30 -50.73 69.96
CA THR A 738 -18.88 -52.02 70.40
C THR A 738 -19.48 -52.86 69.27
N PHE A 739 -19.19 -54.18 69.25
CA PHE A 739 -19.66 -55.11 68.21
C PHE A 739 -19.78 -56.58 68.68
N THR A 740 -20.25 -57.52 67.83
CA THR A 740 -20.48 -58.95 68.18
C THR A 740 -20.04 -59.94 67.07
N LEU A 741 -19.74 -61.22 67.39
CA LEU A 741 -19.30 -62.29 66.46
C LEU A 741 -19.79 -63.71 66.89
N THR A 742 -19.97 -64.71 66.00
CA THR A 742 -20.58 -66.06 66.31
C THR A 742 -19.92 -67.29 65.60
N PHE A 743 -20.01 -68.55 66.13
CA PHE A 743 -19.29 -69.78 65.63
C PHE A 743 -20.10 -71.16 65.60
N THR A 744 -19.89 -72.17 64.67
CA THR A 744 -20.70 -73.47 64.45
C THR A 744 -20.05 -74.78 63.76
N ARG A 745 -20.72 -75.99 63.63
CA ARG A 745 -20.27 -77.35 63.04
C ARG A 745 -21.33 -78.52 62.68
N GLY A 746 -21.15 -79.47 61.68
CA GLY A 746 -22.13 -80.62 61.34
C GLY A 746 -21.78 -81.86 60.38
N GLU A 747 -22.69 -82.85 60.09
CA GLU A 747 -22.57 -84.13 59.25
C GLU A 747 -23.82 -84.39 58.30
N GLN A 748 -23.73 -84.98 57.08
CA GLN A 748 -24.61 -84.58 55.91
C GLN A 748 -25.36 -85.68 55.03
N VAL A 749 -26.36 -85.26 54.20
CA VAL A 749 -27.00 -86.01 53.07
C VAL A 749 -26.34 -85.60 51.71
N ASP A 750 -26.98 -85.68 50.53
CA ASP A 750 -26.45 -85.18 49.25
C ASP A 750 -27.58 -84.52 48.41
N ALA A 751 -27.54 -83.21 48.23
CA ALA A 751 -28.53 -82.40 47.54
C ALA A 751 -28.29 -82.26 46.01
N GLY A 752 -27.17 -82.80 45.51
CA GLY A 752 -26.67 -82.64 44.14
C GLY A 752 -25.67 -81.48 43.99
N GLU A 753 -24.92 -81.49 42.87
CA GLU A 753 -23.95 -80.45 42.53
C GLU A 753 -24.61 -79.06 42.42
N ASP A 754 -23.90 -78.01 42.87
CA ASP A 754 -24.30 -76.61 42.76
C ASP A 754 -24.64 -76.21 41.31
N GLN A 755 -25.65 -75.35 41.16
CA GLN A 755 -26.14 -74.89 39.86
C GLN A 755 -26.10 -73.37 39.77
N ALA A 756 -25.68 -72.83 38.63
CA ALA A 756 -25.71 -71.40 38.36
C ALA A 756 -26.88 -71.04 37.43
N ILE A 757 -27.64 -70.01 37.78
CA ILE A 757 -28.73 -69.43 36.97
C ILE A 757 -28.68 -67.90 37.03
N CYS A 758 -29.45 -67.23 36.17
CA CYS A 758 -29.62 -65.78 36.22
C CYS A 758 -30.79 -65.38 37.11
N PHE A 759 -30.75 -64.13 37.60
CA PHE A 759 -31.83 -63.56 38.41
C PHE A 759 -33.19 -63.67 37.68
N GLY A 760 -34.11 -64.43 38.25
CA GLY A 760 -35.47 -64.65 37.72
C GLY A 760 -35.69 -65.93 36.92
N ASP A 761 -34.63 -66.69 36.62
CA ASP A 761 -34.75 -68.01 35.95
C ASP A 761 -35.22 -69.12 36.91
N THR A 762 -35.60 -70.27 36.34
CA THR A 762 -35.95 -71.50 37.07
C THR A 762 -34.92 -72.61 36.80
N THR A 763 -34.61 -73.42 37.83
CA THR A 763 -33.87 -74.68 37.64
C THR A 763 -34.45 -75.83 38.46
N THR A 764 -34.01 -77.06 38.17
CA THR A 764 -34.43 -78.29 38.85
C THR A 764 -33.31 -78.87 39.70
N LEU A 765 -33.55 -78.97 41.01
CA LEU A 765 -32.68 -79.62 41.97
C LEU A 765 -33.07 -81.09 42.15
N THR A 766 -32.12 -81.96 42.48
CA THR A 766 -32.37 -83.40 42.69
C THR A 766 -31.42 -83.99 43.73
N ALA A 767 -31.97 -84.32 44.90
CA ALA A 767 -31.25 -84.90 46.02
C ALA A 767 -31.18 -86.43 45.96
N THR A 768 -30.16 -86.98 46.59
CA THR A 768 -29.93 -88.41 46.78
C THR A 768 -29.51 -88.71 48.23
N GLY A 769 -29.08 -89.93 48.55
CA GLY A 769 -28.51 -90.27 49.86
C GLY A 769 -29.49 -90.65 50.98
N ALA A 770 -30.76 -90.22 50.94
CA ALA A 770 -31.76 -90.48 52.00
C ALA A 770 -32.99 -91.29 51.55
N ASP A 771 -33.78 -91.78 52.52
CA ASP A 771 -34.98 -92.60 52.29
C ASP A 771 -36.23 -91.75 51.98
N THR A 772 -36.37 -90.58 52.64
CA THR A 772 -37.34 -89.54 52.28
C THR A 772 -36.75 -88.15 52.43
N TYR A 773 -37.21 -87.22 51.62
CA TYR A 773 -36.68 -85.87 51.51
C TYR A 773 -37.70 -84.84 52.01
N LEU A 774 -37.22 -83.81 52.69
CA LEU A 774 -37.95 -82.58 52.95
C LEU A 774 -37.05 -81.40 52.61
N TRP A 775 -37.37 -80.67 51.57
CA TRP A 775 -36.63 -79.48 51.17
C TRP A 775 -37.04 -78.27 52.01
N SER A 776 -36.15 -77.27 52.12
CA SER A 776 -36.42 -75.98 52.77
C SER A 776 -37.61 -75.22 52.17
N THR A 777 -38.02 -75.54 50.94
CA THR A 777 -39.25 -75.06 50.29
C THR A 777 -40.55 -75.65 50.87
N GLY A 778 -40.46 -76.75 51.63
CA GLY A 778 -41.60 -77.53 52.12
C GLY A 778 -42.02 -78.69 51.21
N GLU A 779 -41.42 -78.81 50.02
CA GLU A 779 -41.67 -79.93 49.10
C GLU A 779 -40.94 -81.22 49.54
N THR A 780 -41.51 -82.38 49.18
CA THR A 780 -41.09 -83.69 49.72
C THR A 780 -40.67 -84.72 48.65
N THR A 781 -40.54 -84.28 47.39
CA THR A 781 -40.05 -85.09 46.28
C THR A 781 -38.52 -85.06 46.17
N ALA A 782 -37.92 -86.13 45.66
CA ALA A 782 -36.47 -86.20 45.45
C ALA A 782 -35.94 -85.15 44.47
N SER A 783 -36.80 -84.66 43.56
CA SER A 783 -36.52 -83.51 42.69
C SER A 783 -37.55 -82.40 42.93
N ILE A 784 -37.11 -81.15 42.86
CA ILE A 784 -37.95 -79.94 42.98
C ILE A 784 -37.53 -78.90 41.93
N GLU A 785 -38.45 -78.04 41.52
CA GLU A 785 -38.18 -76.90 40.63
C GLU A 785 -38.18 -75.61 41.47
N VAL A 786 -37.18 -74.75 41.29
CA VAL A 786 -36.93 -73.56 42.12
C VAL A 786 -36.51 -72.37 41.27
N SER A 787 -36.91 -71.17 41.71
CA SER A 787 -36.54 -69.87 41.09
C SER A 787 -36.16 -68.86 42.18
N PRO A 788 -34.98 -68.99 42.79
CA PRO A 788 -34.52 -68.01 43.77
C PRO A 788 -34.16 -66.67 43.12
N ASN A 789 -34.40 -65.58 43.85
CA ASN A 789 -34.05 -64.22 43.41
C ASN A 789 -32.70 -63.71 43.95
N ASN A 790 -31.96 -64.54 44.71
CA ASN A 790 -30.60 -64.29 45.16
C ASN A 790 -29.90 -65.65 45.21
N THR A 791 -28.59 -65.73 45.38
CA THR A 791 -27.95 -67.03 45.65
C THR A 791 -28.58 -67.66 46.89
N VAL A 792 -29.31 -68.76 46.68
CA VAL A 792 -30.05 -69.47 47.73
C VAL A 792 -29.53 -70.89 47.79
N THR A 793 -29.03 -71.21 48.97
CA THR A 793 -28.64 -72.55 49.37
C THR A 793 -29.88 -73.32 49.82
N TYR A 794 -30.28 -74.31 49.03
CA TYR A 794 -31.44 -75.16 49.31
C TYR A 794 -31.03 -76.36 50.14
N THR A 795 -31.33 -76.30 51.44
CA THR A 795 -31.20 -77.44 52.33
C THR A 795 -32.24 -78.50 52.01
N VAL A 796 -31.80 -79.73 51.79
CA VAL A 796 -32.63 -80.93 51.87
C VAL A 796 -32.35 -81.63 53.19
N ILE A 797 -33.40 -81.93 53.94
CA ILE A 797 -33.31 -82.80 55.12
C ILE A 797 -33.65 -84.22 54.66
N GLY A 798 -32.67 -85.11 54.79
CA GLY A 798 -32.81 -86.53 54.55
C GLY A 798 -33.21 -87.26 55.82
N ASP A 799 -34.42 -87.83 55.85
CA ASP A 799 -34.75 -88.84 56.88
C ASP A 799 -34.17 -90.18 56.44
N HIS A 800 -33.43 -90.80 57.36
CA HIS A 800 -32.83 -92.12 57.18
C HIS A 800 -33.62 -93.12 58.01
N SER A 801 -33.82 -94.34 57.50
CA SER A 801 -34.67 -95.39 58.10
C SER A 801 -34.36 -95.84 59.54
N ASN A 802 -33.38 -95.23 60.21
CA ASN A 802 -33.05 -95.32 61.63
C ASN A 802 -33.56 -94.13 62.48
N GLY A 803 -34.23 -93.13 61.89
CA GLY A 803 -34.79 -91.94 62.56
C GLY A 803 -33.75 -90.87 62.89
N ASN A 804 -32.64 -90.84 62.15
CA ASN A 804 -31.64 -89.78 62.21
C ASN A 804 -31.74 -88.91 60.95
N PHE A 805 -31.68 -87.61 61.14
CA PHE A 805 -31.71 -86.65 60.04
C PHE A 805 -30.27 -86.18 59.78
N THR A 806 -29.86 -86.22 58.52
CA THR A 806 -28.74 -85.39 58.06
C THR A 806 -29.30 -84.41 57.03
N GLU A 807 -28.69 -83.24 56.98
CA GLU A 807 -29.03 -82.20 56.02
C GLU A 807 -27.87 -82.02 55.04
N ASP A 808 -28.15 -81.57 53.84
CA ASP A 808 -27.15 -81.19 52.86
C ASP A 808 -27.74 -80.12 51.96
N THR A 809 -26.87 -79.39 51.29
CA THR A 809 -27.22 -78.16 50.65
C THR A 809 -26.69 -78.10 49.24
N VAL A 810 -27.59 -77.87 48.29
CA VAL A 810 -27.22 -77.46 46.94
C VAL A 810 -27.45 -75.96 46.82
N THR A 811 -26.41 -75.24 46.44
CA THR A 811 -26.46 -73.81 46.19
C THR A 811 -26.91 -73.57 44.76
N VAL A 812 -28.04 -72.90 44.62
CA VAL A 812 -28.42 -72.26 43.36
C VAL A 812 -27.81 -70.87 43.39
N SER A 813 -26.63 -70.75 42.80
CA SER A 813 -25.94 -69.50 42.60
C SER A 813 -26.71 -68.67 41.60
N VAL A 814 -27.27 -67.55 42.05
CA VAL A 814 -27.95 -66.60 41.19
C VAL A 814 -26.92 -65.53 40.84
N ASN A 815 -26.37 -65.63 39.64
CA ASN A 815 -25.50 -64.59 39.11
C ASN A 815 -26.34 -63.31 38.96
N GLU A 816 -25.79 -62.19 39.44
CA GLU A 816 -26.45 -60.89 39.27
C GLU A 816 -26.69 -60.64 37.78
N SER A 817 -27.94 -60.33 37.43
CA SER A 817 -28.27 -59.90 36.07
C SER A 817 -27.50 -58.61 35.81
N THR A 818 -26.58 -58.65 34.84
CA THR A 818 -26.01 -57.40 34.34
C THR A 818 -27.11 -56.61 33.65
N GLU A 819 -27.18 -55.32 33.94
CA GLU A 819 -27.94 -54.35 33.15
C GLU A 819 -26.92 -53.61 32.30
N VAL A 820 -27.02 -53.77 30.98
CA VAL A 820 -26.31 -52.96 30.01
C VAL A 820 -27.28 -51.91 29.47
N SER A 821 -26.79 -50.68 29.25
CA SER A 821 -27.48 -49.70 28.44
C SER A 821 -26.58 -49.21 27.32
N ALA A 822 -27.15 -49.11 26.12
CA ALA A 822 -26.49 -48.60 24.92
C ALA A 822 -26.43 -47.06 24.87
N GLY A 823 -27.05 -46.38 25.84
CA GLY A 823 -27.35 -44.96 25.81
C GLY A 823 -28.71 -44.67 25.16
N ALA A 824 -29.14 -43.40 25.18
CA ALA A 824 -30.36 -42.99 24.49
C ALA A 824 -30.17 -43.03 22.96
N ASP A 825 -31.24 -43.28 22.20
CA ASP A 825 -31.27 -43.12 20.74
C ASP A 825 -30.70 -41.75 20.31
N GLN A 826 -29.90 -41.75 19.26
CA GLN A 826 -29.21 -40.57 18.75
C GLN A 826 -29.70 -40.21 17.34
N SER A 827 -29.51 -38.95 16.94
CA SER A 827 -29.79 -38.49 15.58
C SER A 827 -28.60 -37.71 15.04
N ILE A 828 -28.24 -37.97 13.78
CA ILE A 828 -27.16 -37.31 13.04
C ILE A 828 -27.59 -36.99 11.61
N CYS A 829 -26.84 -36.15 10.92
CA CYS A 829 -27.04 -35.90 9.49
C CYS A 829 -26.25 -36.90 8.64
N GLU A 830 -26.65 -37.07 7.38
CA GLU A 830 -25.93 -37.94 6.45
C GLU A 830 -24.48 -37.46 6.24
N GLY A 831 -23.51 -38.34 6.56
CA GLY A 831 -22.08 -38.05 6.48
C GLY A 831 -21.39 -37.78 7.83
N ASP A 832 -22.16 -37.50 8.88
CA ASP A 832 -21.63 -37.26 10.23
C ASP A 832 -21.12 -38.54 10.91
N SER A 833 -20.39 -38.35 12.01
CA SER A 833 -20.01 -39.42 12.94
C SER A 833 -20.36 -39.06 14.38
N ILE A 834 -20.80 -40.05 15.16
CA ILE A 834 -21.15 -39.87 16.58
C ILE A 834 -20.48 -40.94 17.45
N THR A 835 -20.15 -40.58 18.68
CA THR A 835 -19.62 -41.50 19.69
C THR A 835 -20.76 -41.98 20.59
N LEU A 836 -21.06 -43.27 20.49
CA LEU A 836 -21.98 -43.97 21.37
C LEU A 836 -21.22 -44.44 22.61
N THR A 837 -21.82 -44.30 23.79
CA THR A 837 -21.23 -44.73 25.06
C THR A 837 -22.22 -45.64 25.77
N ALA A 838 -21.78 -46.88 26.03
CA ALA A 838 -22.53 -47.85 26.80
C ALA A 838 -22.06 -47.88 28.26
N THR A 839 -22.98 -48.21 29.15
CA THR A 839 -22.73 -48.52 30.55
C THR A 839 -23.18 -49.95 30.83
N ALA A 840 -22.46 -50.66 31.70
CA ALA A 840 -22.86 -51.97 32.19
C ALA A 840 -22.65 -52.02 33.71
N THR A 841 -23.58 -52.63 34.44
CA THR A 841 -23.41 -52.85 35.89
C THR A 841 -22.43 -53.98 36.21
N GLY A 842 -22.13 -54.86 35.23
CA GLY A 842 -21.08 -55.87 35.29
C GLY A 842 -20.89 -56.63 33.97
N GLY A 843 -19.85 -57.46 33.87
CA GLY A 843 -19.56 -58.27 32.68
C GLY A 843 -18.72 -57.57 31.60
N GLU A 844 -18.24 -58.34 30.62
CA GLU A 844 -17.48 -57.79 29.48
C GLU A 844 -18.45 -57.26 28.41
N ILE A 845 -18.25 -56.00 28.00
CA ILE A 845 -19.03 -55.34 26.93
C ILE A 845 -18.57 -55.83 25.54
N LEU A 846 -19.54 -56.11 24.66
CA LEU A 846 -19.35 -56.39 23.25
C LEU A 846 -20.43 -55.69 22.40
N TRP A 847 -20.02 -54.80 21.51
CA TRP A 847 -20.88 -54.14 20.52
C TRP A 847 -21.11 -55.02 19.28
N SER A 848 -22.22 -54.78 18.57
CA SER A 848 -22.57 -55.46 17.31
C SER A 848 -21.54 -55.27 16.17
N ASN A 849 -20.69 -54.23 16.26
CA ASN A 849 -19.56 -54.01 15.35
C ASN A 849 -18.28 -54.79 15.74
N GLY A 850 -18.29 -55.51 16.87
CA GLY A 850 -17.17 -56.30 17.39
C GLY A 850 -16.23 -55.57 18.35
N ALA A 851 -16.49 -54.32 18.71
CA ALA A 851 -15.70 -53.59 19.70
C ALA A 851 -16.07 -53.97 21.14
N THR A 852 -15.09 -53.95 22.05
CA THR A 852 -15.27 -54.30 23.48
C THR A 852 -14.97 -53.12 24.43
N THR A 853 -15.03 -51.90 23.90
CA THR A 853 -14.80 -50.67 24.65
C THR A 853 -16.13 -50.03 25.07
N ASN A 854 -16.13 -49.33 26.21
CA ASN A 854 -17.33 -48.64 26.72
C ASN A 854 -17.87 -47.57 25.76
N SER A 855 -17.10 -47.16 24.75
CA SER A 855 -17.59 -46.31 23.66
C SER A 855 -17.11 -46.78 22.29
N ILE A 856 -17.88 -46.43 21.27
CA ILE A 856 -17.58 -46.63 19.84
C ILE A 856 -17.92 -45.35 19.06
N THR A 857 -17.10 -44.98 18.08
CA THR A 857 -17.44 -43.92 17.13
C THR A 857 -17.95 -44.57 15.84
N VAL A 858 -19.12 -44.12 15.37
CA VAL A 858 -19.83 -44.69 14.22
C VAL A 858 -20.31 -43.60 13.26
N SER A 859 -20.28 -43.89 11.96
CA SER A 859 -20.77 -43.04 10.88
C SER A 859 -21.63 -43.86 9.91
N PRO A 860 -22.86 -44.25 10.31
CA PRO A 860 -23.77 -45.00 9.45
C PRO A 860 -24.32 -44.13 8.31
N ASN A 861 -24.42 -44.69 7.10
CA ASN A 861 -25.00 -44.01 5.92
C ASN A 861 -26.54 -44.14 5.84
N SER A 862 -27.17 -44.74 6.85
CA SER A 862 -28.62 -44.90 6.98
C SER A 862 -28.95 -45.28 8.41
N THR A 863 -30.18 -45.04 8.86
CA THR A 863 -30.60 -45.36 10.24
C THR A 863 -30.21 -46.79 10.63
N THR A 864 -29.35 -46.90 11.63
CA THR A 864 -28.67 -48.14 12.03
C THR A 864 -28.77 -48.32 13.54
N THR A 865 -29.19 -49.52 13.96
CA THR A 865 -29.23 -49.91 15.37
C THR A 865 -27.93 -50.64 15.74
N TYR A 866 -27.30 -50.19 16.83
CA TYR A 866 -26.12 -50.80 17.42
C TYR A 866 -26.53 -51.46 18.74
N THR A 867 -26.52 -52.79 18.75
CA THR A 867 -26.69 -53.57 19.98
C THR A 867 -25.39 -53.59 20.76
N VAL A 868 -25.46 -53.34 22.06
CA VAL A 868 -24.40 -53.68 23.02
C VAL A 868 -24.86 -54.88 23.84
N THR A 869 -23.97 -55.82 24.09
CA THR A 869 -24.20 -56.97 24.97
C THR A 869 -23.19 -56.94 26.11
N ALA A 870 -23.61 -57.24 27.33
CA ALA A 870 -22.70 -57.54 28.44
C ALA A 870 -22.97 -58.97 28.91
N ASP A 871 -21.92 -59.78 29.05
CA ASP A 871 -22.01 -61.11 29.68
C ASP A 871 -21.29 -61.12 31.03
N ASN A 872 -22.04 -61.46 32.08
CA ASN A 872 -21.49 -61.73 33.40
C ASN A 872 -21.69 -63.22 33.74
N ASN A 873 -20.66 -64.02 33.49
CA ASN A 873 -20.62 -65.45 33.83
C ASN A 873 -21.82 -66.25 33.29
N GLY A 874 -22.20 -66.00 32.03
CA GLY A 874 -23.30 -66.68 31.32
C GLY A 874 -24.67 -66.01 31.48
N CYS A 875 -24.76 -64.95 32.28
CA CYS A 875 -25.93 -64.07 32.30
C CYS A 875 -25.67 -62.88 31.38
N ALA A 876 -26.17 -63.00 30.16
CA ALA A 876 -26.05 -61.97 29.13
C ALA A 876 -27.29 -61.08 29.11
N SER A 877 -27.09 -59.76 29.13
CA SER A 877 -28.10 -58.78 28.74
C SER A 877 -27.63 -57.99 27.51
N SER A 878 -28.59 -57.44 26.78
CA SER A 878 -28.33 -56.64 25.60
C SER A 878 -29.29 -55.46 25.53
N ASP A 879 -28.78 -54.31 25.12
CA ASP A 879 -29.56 -53.09 24.86
C ASP A 879 -29.19 -52.54 23.48
N ASP A 880 -30.13 -51.81 22.88
CA ASP A 880 -30.04 -51.28 21.52
C ASP A 880 -30.02 -49.75 21.55
N VAL A 881 -29.05 -49.13 20.87
CA VAL A 881 -29.11 -47.69 20.53
C VAL A 881 -29.28 -47.53 19.03
N THR A 882 -30.31 -46.80 18.61
CA THR A 882 -30.55 -46.47 17.22
C THR A 882 -29.95 -45.11 16.89
N VAL A 883 -29.04 -45.09 15.92
CA VAL A 883 -28.55 -43.87 15.30
C VAL A 883 -29.43 -43.58 14.08
N THR A 884 -30.31 -42.60 14.21
CA THR A 884 -31.17 -42.13 13.12
C THR A 884 -30.39 -41.17 12.23
N VAL A 885 -30.32 -41.47 10.95
CA VAL A 885 -29.63 -40.63 9.95
C VAL A 885 -30.68 -39.85 9.19
N SER A 886 -30.63 -38.52 9.28
CA SER A 886 -31.49 -37.63 8.49
C SER A 886 -30.80 -37.24 7.19
N GLU A 887 -31.53 -37.32 6.08
CA GLU A 887 -31.09 -36.79 4.78
C GLU A 887 -30.80 -35.28 4.91
N LEU A 888 -29.80 -34.78 4.18
CA LEU A 888 -29.52 -33.35 4.08
C LEU A 888 -30.67 -32.64 3.33
N PRO A 889 -30.92 -31.33 3.57
CA PRO A 889 -31.68 -30.52 2.62
C PRO A 889 -30.95 -30.46 1.27
N SER A 890 -31.64 -29.94 0.25
CA SER A 890 -31.07 -29.75 -1.10
C SER A 890 -31.09 -28.25 -1.40
N ALA A 891 -30.11 -27.51 -0.89
CA ALA A 891 -30.01 -26.08 -1.10
C ALA A 891 -29.96 -25.73 -2.60
N ASP A 892 -30.65 -24.66 -2.97
CA ASP A 892 -30.66 -24.08 -4.32
C ASP A 892 -30.84 -22.58 -4.14
N ALA A 893 -29.81 -21.79 -4.46
CA ALA A 893 -29.78 -20.33 -4.33
C ALA A 893 -30.44 -19.61 -5.53
N GLY A 894 -30.80 -20.35 -6.58
CA GLY A 894 -31.19 -19.84 -7.88
C GLY A 894 -30.04 -19.78 -8.89
N ASN A 895 -30.36 -19.54 -10.16
CA ASN A 895 -29.35 -19.34 -11.21
C ASN A 895 -28.67 -17.99 -11.05
N ASP A 896 -27.41 -17.90 -11.49
CA ASP A 896 -26.66 -16.64 -11.61
C ASP A 896 -27.44 -15.57 -12.40
N VAL A 897 -27.32 -14.32 -11.96
CA VAL A 897 -28.02 -13.17 -12.54
C VAL A 897 -27.03 -12.04 -12.83
N ALA A 898 -27.26 -11.28 -13.90
CA ALA A 898 -26.57 -10.02 -14.14
C ALA A 898 -27.54 -8.84 -13.98
N ILE A 899 -27.07 -7.77 -13.35
CA ILE A 899 -27.81 -6.51 -13.14
C ILE A 899 -26.99 -5.32 -13.64
N LEU A 900 -27.63 -4.20 -13.97
CA LEU A 900 -26.89 -2.94 -14.17
C LEU A 900 -26.49 -2.34 -12.81
N ASN A 901 -25.35 -1.66 -12.76
CA ASN A 901 -24.90 -0.98 -11.54
C ASN A 901 -25.96 0.04 -11.06
N GLY A 902 -26.43 -0.14 -9.82
CA GLY A 902 -27.53 0.64 -9.23
C GLY A 902 -28.92 0.03 -9.33
N GLU A 903 -29.10 -1.12 -10.01
CA GLU A 903 -30.33 -1.92 -9.94
C GLU A 903 -30.34 -2.86 -8.72
N SER A 904 -31.52 -3.41 -8.40
CA SER A 904 -31.69 -4.48 -7.42
C SER A 904 -32.22 -5.76 -8.06
N VAL A 905 -31.89 -6.91 -7.46
CA VAL A 905 -32.40 -8.23 -7.85
C VAL A 905 -32.94 -8.97 -6.62
N THR A 906 -34.07 -9.66 -6.81
CA THR A 906 -34.60 -10.59 -5.81
C THR A 906 -34.01 -11.98 -6.01
N LEU A 907 -33.12 -12.40 -5.11
CA LEU A 907 -32.64 -13.78 -5.04
C LEU A 907 -33.68 -14.64 -4.33
N THR A 908 -33.81 -15.90 -4.73
CA THR A 908 -34.87 -16.81 -4.24
C THR A 908 -34.30 -18.19 -4.02
N ALA A 909 -34.13 -18.56 -2.75
CA ALA A 909 -33.66 -19.87 -2.38
C ALA A 909 -34.79 -20.92 -2.40
N SER A 910 -34.41 -22.19 -2.46
CA SER A 910 -35.27 -23.33 -2.13
C SER A 910 -34.46 -24.42 -1.43
N GLY A 911 -35.10 -25.54 -1.06
CA GLY A 911 -34.39 -26.73 -0.56
C GLY A 911 -34.73 -27.22 0.85
N GLY A 912 -35.42 -26.43 1.68
CA GLY A 912 -35.62 -26.80 3.09
C GLY A 912 -36.63 -25.94 3.88
N GLY A 913 -36.44 -25.91 5.20
CA GLY A 913 -37.40 -25.35 6.16
C GLY A 913 -37.10 -23.92 6.59
N THR A 914 -35.83 -23.61 6.90
CA THR A 914 -35.34 -22.26 7.21
C THR A 914 -34.14 -21.93 6.34
N TYR A 915 -33.91 -20.63 6.13
CA TYR A 915 -32.85 -20.08 5.30
C TYR A 915 -31.97 -19.18 6.17
N LEU A 916 -30.69 -19.09 5.84
CA LEU A 916 -29.76 -18.09 6.35
C LEU A 916 -28.83 -17.70 5.20
N TRP A 917 -28.97 -16.48 4.71
CA TRP A 917 -28.11 -15.94 3.66
C TRP A 917 -26.81 -15.36 4.22
N SER A 918 -25.79 -15.25 3.39
CA SER A 918 -24.54 -14.55 3.72
C SER A 918 -24.72 -13.05 4.06
N THR A 919 -25.90 -12.48 3.79
CA THR A 919 -26.32 -11.15 4.24
C THR A 919 -26.83 -11.10 5.68
N GLY A 920 -27.04 -12.25 6.33
CA GLY A 920 -27.70 -12.40 7.63
C GLY A 920 -29.23 -12.54 7.56
N GLU A 921 -29.83 -12.36 6.38
CA GLU A 921 -31.29 -12.50 6.20
C GLU A 921 -31.76 -13.97 6.28
N THR A 922 -32.95 -14.18 6.82
CA THR A 922 -33.51 -15.54 7.08
C THR A 922 -34.73 -15.90 6.24
N THR A 923 -35.10 -15.04 5.30
CA THR A 923 -36.24 -15.23 4.39
C THR A 923 -35.84 -16.04 3.15
N GLN A 924 -36.83 -16.72 2.55
CA GLN A 924 -36.62 -17.46 1.30
C GLN A 924 -36.22 -16.53 0.13
N ASN A 925 -36.71 -15.29 0.14
CA ASN A 925 -36.42 -14.27 -0.86
C ASN A 925 -35.67 -13.12 -0.19
N ILE A 926 -34.56 -12.68 -0.79
CA ILE A 926 -33.84 -11.47 -0.38
C ILE A 926 -33.72 -10.52 -1.57
N GLU A 927 -33.71 -9.23 -1.32
CA GLU A 927 -33.42 -8.21 -2.34
C GLU A 927 -32.00 -7.68 -2.11
N VAL A 928 -31.19 -7.67 -3.16
CA VAL A 928 -29.78 -7.24 -3.11
C VAL A 928 -29.48 -6.28 -4.24
N SER A 929 -28.63 -5.28 -3.98
CA SER A 929 -28.18 -4.27 -4.94
C SER A 929 -26.66 -4.10 -4.86
N PRO A 930 -25.86 -5.13 -5.18
CA PRO A 930 -24.41 -5.02 -5.17
C PRO A 930 -23.93 -4.04 -6.25
N THR A 931 -22.84 -3.33 -5.96
CA THR A 931 -22.16 -2.41 -6.89
C THR A 931 -20.93 -3.03 -7.57
N THR A 932 -20.60 -4.28 -7.23
CA THR A 932 -19.53 -5.10 -7.82
C THR A 932 -19.99 -6.56 -7.84
N ASP A 933 -19.43 -7.39 -8.73
CA ASP A 933 -19.68 -8.84 -8.74
C ASP A 933 -19.61 -9.46 -7.34
N GLN A 934 -20.72 -10.05 -6.89
CA GLN A 934 -20.89 -10.57 -5.55
C GLN A 934 -21.54 -11.95 -5.58
N VAL A 935 -20.96 -12.89 -4.83
CA VAL A 935 -21.56 -14.21 -4.59
C VAL A 935 -22.37 -14.16 -3.30
N TYR A 936 -23.59 -14.67 -3.36
CA TYR A 936 -24.48 -14.83 -2.20
C TYR A 936 -24.68 -16.31 -1.92
N THR A 937 -24.33 -16.73 -0.71
CA THR A 937 -24.52 -18.12 -0.25
C THR A 937 -25.75 -18.19 0.63
N VAL A 938 -26.54 -19.27 0.50
CA VAL A 938 -27.64 -19.58 1.40
C VAL A 938 -27.38 -20.92 2.10
N THR A 939 -27.33 -20.90 3.42
CA THR A 939 -27.41 -22.10 4.26
C THR A 939 -28.88 -22.42 4.45
N VAL A 940 -29.28 -23.64 4.09
CA VAL A 940 -30.66 -24.11 4.21
C VAL A 940 -30.72 -25.19 5.29
N THR A 941 -31.61 -25.03 6.28
CA THR A 941 -31.80 -26.02 7.35
C THR A 941 -33.13 -26.76 7.18
N ASN A 942 -33.12 -28.08 7.37
CA ASN A 942 -34.34 -28.90 7.39
C ASN A 942 -34.92 -29.06 8.80
N ALA A 943 -36.08 -29.73 8.90
CA ALA A 943 -36.78 -29.94 10.18
C ALA A 943 -36.05 -30.88 11.17
N SER A 944 -35.00 -31.58 10.73
CA SER A 944 -34.10 -32.40 11.56
C SER A 944 -32.82 -31.65 11.97
N SER A 945 -32.76 -30.33 11.75
CA SER A 945 -31.59 -29.47 12.00
C SER A 945 -30.37 -29.74 11.11
N CYS A 946 -30.51 -30.53 10.04
CA CYS A 946 -29.43 -30.74 9.06
C CYS A 946 -29.37 -29.56 8.08
N THR A 947 -28.14 -29.19 7.69
CA THR A 947 -27.85 -28.05 6.81
C THR A 947 -27.21 -28.48 5.50
N ASP A 948 -27.48 -27.71 4.46
CA ASP A 948 -26.82 -27.77 3.14
C ASP A 948 -26.62 -26.32 2.65
N GLU A 949 -25.68 -26.10 1.74
CA GLU A 949 -25.34 -24.76 1.24
C GLU A 949 -25.29 -24.72 -0.29
N ASP A 950 -25.84 -23.65 -0.87
CA ASP A 950 -25.68 -23.32 -2.28
C ASP A 950 -25.42 -21.82 -2.48
N SER A 951 -24.90 -21.43 -3.64
CA SER A 951 -24.48 -20.06 -3.92
C SER A 951 -24.90 -19.58 -5.30
N VAL A 952 -25.36 -18.33 -5.38
CA VAL A 952 -25.70 -17.63 -6.62
C VAL A 952 -24.75 -16.46 -6.86
N GLN A 953 -24.21 -16.33 -8.07
CA GLN A 953 -23.42 -15.17 -8.48
C GLN A 953 -24.35 -14.07 -9.02
N VAL A 954 -24.19 -12.86 -8.48
CA VAL A 954 -24.75 -11.62 -9.04
C VAL A 954 -23.62 -10.83 -9.67
N SER A 955 -23.57 -10.80 -10.99
CA SER A 955 -22.61 -9.96 -11.73
C SER A 955 -23.16 -8.56 -11.98
N VAL A 956 -22.32 -7.55 -11.84
CA VAL A 956 -22.70 -6.14 -11.95
C VAL A 956 -22.10 -5.56 -13.23
N ILE A 957 -22.97 -5.15 -14.14
CA ILE A 957 -22.63 -4.56 -15.42
C ILE A 957 -22.63 -3.03 -15.26
N GLU A 958 -21.50 -2.39 -15.50
CA GLU A 958 -21.47 -0.92 -15.55
C GLU A 958 -22.22 -0.39 -16.78
N PRO A 959 -22.99 0.70 -16.65
CA PRO A 959 -23.62 1.34 -17.80
C PRO A 959 -22.54 1.90 -18.72
N ILE A 960 -22.68 1.69 -20.03
CA ILE A 960 -21.75 2.30 -20.99
C ILE A 960 -21.91 3.82 -21.00
N VAL A 961 -20.78 4.52 -21.19
CA VAL A 961 -20.73 5.97 -21.39
C VAL A 961 -20.28 6.22 -22.83
N ALA A 962 -21.08 6.92 -23.61
CA ALA A 962 -20.73 7.29 -24.97
C ALA A 962 -19.75 8.48 -24.95
N GLU A 963 -18.69 8.40 -25.75
CA GLU A 963 -17.72 9.48 -25.92
C GLU A 963 -17.59 9.76 -27.41
N ALA A 964 -17.98 10.94 -27.88
CA ALA A 964 -17.92 11.33 -29.30
C ALA A 964 -16.53 11.87 -29.71
N GLY A 965 -15.68 12.17 -28.73
CA GLY A 965 -14.37 12.79 -28.87
C GLY A 965 -14.41 14.31 -28.69
N GLU A 966 -13.24 14.91 -28.48
CA GLU A 966 -13.08 16.33 -28.17
C GLU A 966 -13.55 17.29 -29.28
N ASP A 967 -14.17 18.39 -28.86
CA ASP A 967 -14.54 19.52 -29.72
C ASP A 967 -13.31 20.00 -30.53
N SER A 968 -13.44 20.01 -31.85
CA SER A 968 -12.31 20.16 -32.76
C SER A 968 -12.50 21.32 -33.73
N THR A 969 -11.41 21.91 -34.20
CA THR A 969 -11.45 23.04 -35.15
C THR A 969 -10.62 22.74 -36.40
N ILE A 970 -11.20 22.97 -37.58
CA ILE A 970 -10.57 22.79 -38.90
C ILE A 970 -10.73 24.04 -39.77
N CYS A 971 -9.97 24.13 -40.86
CA CYS A 971 -10.17 25.15 -41.88
C CYS A 971 -11.20 24.74 -42.95
N GLU A 972 -11.87 25.72 -43.55
CA GLU A 972 -12.83 25.52 -44.64
C GLU A 972 -12.23 24.67 -45.77
N GLY A 973 -12.83 23.50 -46.02
CA GLY A 973 -12.41 22.54 -47.05
C GLY A 973 -11.55 21.37 -46.53
N GLU A 974 -11.06 21.42 -45.29
CA GLU A 974 -10.36 20.30 -44.66
C GLU A 974 -11.33 19.20 -44.18
N SER A 975 -10.81 18.01 -43.88
CA SER A 975 -11.58 16.90 -43.35
C SER A 975 -11.00 16.40 -42.02
N LEU A 976 -11.87 16.16 -41.04
CA LEU A 976 -11.53 15.61 -39.74
C LEU A 976 -12.01 14.16 -39.62
N THR A 977 -11.25 13.32 -38.92
CA THR A 977 -11.74 12.00 -38.50
C THR A 977 -12.16 12.06 -37.04
N LEU A 978 -13.45 11.84 -36.78
CA LEU A 978 -14.02 11.70 -35.45
C LEU A 978 -13.91 10.24 -35.02
N ASN A 979 -13.54 10.00 -33.78
CA ASN A 979 -13.39 8.65 -33.21
C ASN A 979 -14.19 8.59 -31.91
N ALA A 980 -15.28 7.82 -31.92
CA ALA A 980 -16.04 7.57 -30.71
C ALA A 980 -15.41 6.45 -29.88
N SER A 981 -15.76 6.38 -28.59
CA SER A 981 -15.49 5.23 -27.73
C SER A 981 -16.70 4.93 -26.83
N GLY A 982 -16.56 3.97 -25.91
CA GLY A 982 -17.60 3.67 -24.92
C GLY A 982 -18.33 2.33 -25.07
N GLY A 983 -18.20 1.60 -26.19
CA GLY A 983 -18.92 0.33 -26.36
C GLY A 983 -18.76 -0.35 -27.71
N ASP A 984 -19.59 -1.36 -27.98
CA ASP A 984 -19.40 -2.30 -29.10
C ASP A 984 -20.01 -1.81 -30.44
N ASN A 985 -21.16 -1.13 -30.40
CA ASN A 985 -21.92 -0.73 -31.58
C ASN A 985 -22.12 0.78 -31.61
N TYR A 986 -21.94 1.38 -32.79
CA TYR A 986 -21.99 2.82 -33.00
C TYR A 986 -23.08 3.20 -34.00
N LEU A 987 -23.73 4.34 -33.79
CA LEU A 987 -24.63 4.98 -34.76
C LEU A 987 -24.45 6.49 -34.70
N TRP A 988 -23.83 7.05 -35.72
CA TRP A 988 -23.65 8.49 -35.86
C TRP A 988 -24.90 9.17 -36.43
N SER A 989 -25.06 10.45 -36.11
CA SER A 989 -26.04 11.38 -36.70
C SER A 989 -25.93 11.51 -38.24
N THR A 990 -24.80 11.12 -38.83
CA THR A 990 -24.60 10.97 -40.29
C THR A 990 -25.29 9.74 -40.88
N GLY A 991 -25.64 8.76 -40.04
CA GLY A 991 -26.15 7.44 -40.42
C GLY A 991 -25.08 6.34 -40.51
N GLU A 992 -23.80 6.66 -40.32
CA GLU A 992 -22.70 5.70 -40.31
C GLU A 992 -22.63 4.91 -38.98
N THR A 993 -22.15 3.67 -39.04
CA THR A 993 -22.16 2.75 -37.88
C THR A 993 -20.77 2.24 -37.47
N THR A 994 -19.72 2.95 -37.86
CA THR A 994 -18.33 2.65 -37.49
C THR A 994 -17.91 3.50 -36.29
N GLN A 995 -17.00 2.97 -35.47
CA GLN A 995 -16.39 3.71 -34.36
C GLN A 995 -15.77 5.04 -34.81
N SER A 996 -15.14 5.03 -36.00
CA SER A 996 -14.50 6.17 -36.62
C SER A 996 -15.27 6.62 -37.86
N ILE A 997 -15.45 7.92 -38.05
CA ILE A 997 -16.02 8.52 -39.27
C ILE A 997 -15.18 9.72 -39.73
N THR A 998 -15.02 9.90 -41.04
CA THR A 998 -14.40 11.11 -41.61
C THR A 998 -15.49 12.09 -42.05
N VAL A 999 -15.41 13.32 -41.56
CA VAL A 999 -16.35 14.42 -41.84
C VAL A 999 -15.63 15.58 -42.52
N ASN A 1000 -16.33 16.28 -43.41
CA ASN A 1000 -15.87 17.53 -44.03
C ASN A 1000 -17.08 18.50 -44.04
N PRO A 1001 -17.36 19.17 -42.90
CA PRO A 1001 -18.45 20.13 -42.81
C PRO A 1001 -18.07 21.49 -43.43
N ASP A 1002 -18.98 22.09 -44.20
CA ASP A 1002 -18.79 23.44 -44.76
C ASP A 1002 -18.94 24.57 -43.70
N ASN A 1003 -19.51 24.26 -42.53
CA ASN A 1003 -19.84 25.20 -41.45
C ASN A 1003 -19.74 24.48 -40.10
N THR A 1004 -19.57 25.20 -38.99
CA THR A 1004 -19.58 24.60 -37.63
C THR A 1004 -20.78 23.66 -37.44
N THR A 1005 -20.50 22.38 -37.19
CA THR A 1005 -21.50 21.29 -37.19
C THR A 1005 -21.29 20.42 -35.95
N VAL A 1006 -22.40 20.07 -35.28
CA VAL A 1006 -22.40 19.13 -34.15
C VAL A 1006 -22.77 17.74 -34.66
N TYR A 1007 -21.97 16.74 -34.28
CA TYR A 1007 -22.18 15.33 -34.60
C TYR A 1007 -22.49 14.56 -33.32
N THR A 1008 -23.69 13.99 -33.23
CA THR A 1008 -24.03 13.00 -32.18
C THR A 1008 -23.56 11.61 -32.58
N VAL A 1009 -23.07 10.83 -31.62
CA VAL A 1009 -22.94 9.37 -31.71
C VAL A 1009 -23.84 8.73 -30.65
N THR A 1010 -24.51 7.63 -31.00
CA THR A 1010 -25.12 6.72 -30.04
C THR A 1010 -24.28 5.46 -29.98
N VAL A 1011 -23.89 5.04 -28.79
CA VAL A 1011 -23.11 3.84 -28.52
C VAL A 1011 -24.01 2.83 -27.81
N SER A 1012 -23.85 1.54 -28.08
CA SER A 1012 -24.70 0.48 -27.53
C SER A 1012 -24.00 -0.88 -27.46
N ASP A 1013 -24.35 -1.67 -26.46
CA ASP A 1013 -23.88 -3.05 -26.27
C ASP A 1013 -25.09 -4.01 -26.17
N ALA A 1014 -24.94 -5.16 -25.50
CA ALA A 1014 -26.03 -6.11 -25.30
C ALA A 1014 -27.02 -5.72 -24.19
N TYR A 1015 -26.70 -4.72 -23.36
CA TYR A 1015 -27.40 -4.40 -22.11
C TYR A 1015 -27.90 -2.96 -22.02
N SER A 1016 -27.19 -2.01 -22.66
CA SER A 1016 -27.37 -0.57 -22.49
C SER A 1016 -27.08 0.24 -23.77
N SER A 1017 -27.44 1.52 -23.76
CA SER A 1017 -27.16 2.46 -24.83
C SER A 1017 -27.04 3.89 -24.29
N ASP A 1018 -26.04 4.64 -24.74
CA ASP A 1018 -25.82 6.04 -24.38
C ASP A 1018 -25.48 6.90 -25.62
N SER A 1019 -25.49 8.23 -25.49
CA SER A 1019 -25.20 9.13 -26.62
C SER A 1019 -24.52 10.43 -26.22
N ASP A 1020 -23.49 10.80 -26.98
CA ASP A 1020 -22.70 12.02 -26.78
C ASP A 1020 -22.52 12.82 -28.09
N THR A 1021 -22.03 14.05 -28.00
CA THR A 1021 -21.90 15.01 -29.11
C THR A 1021 -20.54 15.68 -29.20
N VAL A 1022 -19.95 15.67 -30.40
CA VAL A 1022 -18.73 16.42 -30.72
C VAL A 1022 -19.04 17.56 -31.70
N THR A 1023 -18.50 18.75 -31.43
CA THR A 1023 -18.61 19.93 -32.30
C THR A 1023 -17.37 20.08 -33.16
N VAL A 1024 -17.56 20.11 -34.47
CA VAL A 1024 -16.50 20.45 -35.43
C VAL A 1024 -16.70 21.90 -35.88
N THR A 1025 -15.84 22.79 -35.39
CA THR A 1025 -15.82 24.21 -35.75
C THR A 1025 -15.04 24.43 -37.04
N VAL A 1026 -15.59 25.22 -37.96
CA VAL A 1026 -14.99 25.48 -39.28
C VAL A 1026 -14.57 26.95 -39.37
N ASN A 1027 -13.26 27.18 -39.41
CA ASN A 1027 -12.69 28.52 -39.58
C ASN A 1027 -12.57 28.86 -41.08
N PRO A 1028 -12.97 30.08 -41.50
CA PRO A 1028 -12.82 30.50 -42.90
C PRO A 1028 -11.35 30.69 -43.26
N VAL A 1029 -10.96 30.27 -44.46
CA VAL A 1029 -9.60 30.50 -44.97
C VAL A 1029 -9.43 31.99 -45.32
N PRO A 1030 -8.33 32.65 -44.89
CA PRO A 1030 -8.05 34.04 -45.26
C PRO A 1030 -7.91 34.21 -46.78
N ILE A 1031 -8.16 35.41 -47.29
CA ILE A 1031 -7.90 35.75 -48.69
C ILE A 1031 -6.67 36.66 -48.75
N ALA A 1032 -5.47 36.07 -48.79
CA ALA A 1032 -4.22 36.81 -48.88
C ALA A 1032 -4.18 37.72 -50.12
N ASP A 1033 -3.68 38.93 -49.94
CA ASP A 1033 -3.40 39.89 -51.01
C ASP A 1033 -2.08 40.60 -50.70
N ALA A 1034 -1.09 40.47 -51.60
CA ALA A 1034 0.25 41.04 -51.45
C ALA A 1034 0.39 42.44 -52.10
N GLY A 1035 -0.67 42.94 -52.74
CA GLY A 1035 -0.69 44.17 -53.53
C GLY A 1035 -0.29 43.98 -55.00
N ASP A 1036 -0.52 45.02 -55.81
CA ASP A 1036 -0.14 45.06 -57.22
C ASP A 1036 1.39 45.03 -57.44
N ASP A 1037 1.84 44.43 -58.55
CA ASP A 1037 3.24 44.51 -59.00
C ASP A 1037 3.75 45.95 -59.11
N VAL A 1038 4.97 46.21 -58.63
CA VAL A 1038 5.57 47.56 -58.60
C VAL A 1038 6.86 47.62 -59.41
N THR A 1039 7.16 48.77 -59.99
CA THR A 1039 8.44 49.03 -60.69
C THR A 1039 9.21 50.15 -59.98
N ILE A 1040 10.51 49.96 -59.78
CA ILE A 1040 11.44 50.92 -59.14
C ILE A 1040 12.72 51.09 -59.96
N ASP A 1041 13.42 52.21 -59.78
CA ASP A 1041 14.77 52.38 -60.34
C ASP A 1041 15.82 51.66 -59.47
N GLN A 1042 16.92 51.22 -60.09
CA GLN A 1042 18.00 50.50 -59.40
C GLN A 1042 18.62 51.36 -58.28
N GLY A 1043 18.39 50.95 -57.03
CA GLY A 1043 18.87 51.62 -55.82
C GLY A 1043 17.78 52.33 -55.00
N GLU A 1044 16.52 52.32 -55.47
CA GLU A 1044 15.37 52.79 -54.70
C GLU A 1044 14.81 51.69 -53.76
N SER A 1045 13.86 52.08 -52.90
CA SER A 1045 13.11 51.16 -52.05
C SER A 1045 11.60 51.41 -52.17
N VAL A 1046 10.82 50.34 -52.03
CA VAL A 1046 9.35 50.34 -52.10
C VAL A 1046 8.76 49.72 -50.84
N THR A 1047 7.58 50.15 -50.46
CA THR A 1047 6.77 49.49 -49.41
C THR A 1047 5.73 48.60 -50.07
N LEU A 1048 5.74 47.32 -49.72
CA LEU A 1048 4.72 46.34 -50.09
C LEU A 1048 3.62 46.33 -49.02
N TYR A 1049 2.38 46.10 -49.43
CA TYR A 1049 1.20 46.18 -48.58
C TYR A 1049 0.42 44.87 -48.64
N GLY A 1050 0.53 44.08 -47.58
CA GLY A 1050 -0.20 42.85 -47.39
C GLY A 1050 -1.55 43.09 -46.70
N SER A 1051 -2.56 42.35 -47.13
CA SER A 1051 -3.87 42.31 -46.49
C SER A 1051 -4.48 40.90 -46.54
N GLY A 1052 -5.66 40.72 -45.95
CA GLY A 1052 -6.38 39.44 -45.93
C GLY A 1052 -6.19 38.58 -44.68
N GLY A 1053 -5.33 38.99 -43.74
CA GLY A 1053 -5.02 38.25 -42.51
C GLY A 1053 -5.14 39.08 -41.22
N ASN A 1054 -5.15 38.38 -40.08
CA ASN A 1054 -4.93 38.99 -38.76
C ASN A 1054 -3.43 39.03 -38.42
N SER A 1055 -2.66 38.06 -38.92
CA SER A 1055 -1.19 38.03 -38.90
C SER A 1055 -0.64 37.65 -40.27
N TYR A 1056 0.66 37.90 -40.47
CA TYR A 1056 1.32 37.85 -41.78
C TYR A 1056 2.72 37.26 -41.65
N ILE A 1057 3.20 36.59 -42.70
CA ILE A 1057 4.61 36.18 -42.86
C ILE A 1057 5.00 36.45 -44.31
N TRP A 1058 6.03 37.25 -44.53
CA TRP A 1058 6.60 37.48 -45.86
C TRP A 1058 7.77 36.53 -46.15
N SER A 1059 8.06 36.29 -47.43
CA SER A 1059 9.23 35.51 -47.88
C SER A 1059 10.59 36.14 -47.51
N THR A 1060 10.59 37.33 -46.91
CA THR A 1060 11.76 37.97 -46.27
C THR A 1060 11.98 37.53 -44.82
N GLY A 1061 11.01 36.86 -44.19
CA GLY A 1061 10.96 36.56 -42.76
C GLY A 1061 10.27 37.64 -41.90
N GLU A 1062 9.85 38.75 -42.50
CA GLU A 1062 9.13 39.83 -41.80
C GLU A 1062 7.66 39.48 -41.56
N THR A 1063 7.10 39.86 -40.40
CA THR A 1063 5.71 39.52 -40.01
C THR A 1063 4.75 40.70 -39.97
N ASN A 1064 5.22 41.90 -40.33
CA ASN A 1064 4.38 43.08 -40.46
C ASN A 1064 3.51 43.01 -41.71
N ALA A 1065 2.27 43.50 -41.63
CA ALA A 1065 1.37 43.59 -42.78
C ALA A 1065 1.97 44.39 -43.94
N ASN A 1066 2.81 45.40 -43.65
CA ASN A 1066 3.58 46.14 -44.65
C ASN A 1066 5.08 45.98 -44.38
N ILE A 1067 5.86 45.82 -45.46
CA ILE A 1067 7.32 45.67 -45.42
C ILE A 1067 7.97 46.61 -46.41
N SER A 1068 9.20 47.07 -46.13
CA SER A 1068 9.99 47.86 -47.09
C SER A 1068 11.11 47.00 -47.69
N VAL A 1069 11.19 46.98 -49.02
CA VAL A 1069 12.16 46.19 -49.78
C VAL A 1069 12.92 47.07 -50.76
N SER A 1070 14.19 46.72 -51.02
CA SER A 1070 15.07 47.43 -51.95
C SER A 1070 15.88 46.43 -52.80
N PRO A 1071 15.22 45.62 -53.65
CA PRO A 1071 15.90 44.64 -54.49
C PRO A 1071 16.77 45.33 -55.55
N THR A 1072 17.90 44.72 -55.90
CA THR A 1072 18.82 45.22 -56.94
C THR A 1072 18.56 44.66 -58.33
N GLU A 1073 17.72 43.62 -58.42
CA GLU A 1073 17.24 42.93 -59.62
C GLU A 1073 15.75 42.56 -59.40
N THR A 1074 14.98 42.35 -60.48
CA THR A 1074 13.55 42.01 -60.37
C THR A 1074 13.31 40.80 -59.45
N THR A 1075 12.52 41.00 -58.40
CA THR A 1075 12.33 40.02 -57.30
C THR A 1075 10.84 39.87 -56.98
N THR A 1076 10.37 38.63 -56.87
CA THR A 1076 9.02 38.31 -56.39
C THR A 1076 9.04 38.00 -54.89
N TYR A 1077 8.11 38.58 -54.16
CA TYR A 1077 7.90 38.40 -52.74
C TYR A 1077 6.57 37.68 -52.52
N ARG A 1078 6.55 36.74 -51.56
CA ARG A 1078 5.34 36.00 -51.18
C ARG A 1078 4.88 36.43 -49.80
N LEU A 1079 3.58 36.55 -49.63
CA LEU A 1079 2.88 36.85 -48.39
C LEU A 1079 2.03 35.64 -48.01
N THR A 1080 2.23 35.11 -46.81
CA THR A 1080 1.30 34.20 -46.14
C THR A 1080 0.44 35.03 -45.18
N ALA A 1081 -0.88 35.03 -45.37
CA ALA A 1081 -1.84 35.69 -44.47
C ALA A 1081 -2.55 34.63 -43.62
N ILE A 1082 -2.79 34.93 -42.33
CA ILE A 1082 -3.30 33.96 -41.34
C ILE A 1082 -4.51 34.52 -40.58
N ILE A 1083 -5.59 33.74 -40.44
CA ILE A 1083 -6.76 34.01 -39.58
C ILE A 1083 -7.09 32.73 -38.81
N ASN A 1084 -7.15 32.81 -37.48
CA ASN A 1084 -7.55 31.71 -36.59
C ASN A 1084 -6.88 30.35 -36.90
N GLY A 1085 -5.58 30.36 -37.21
CA GLY A 1085 -4.80 29.18 -37.59
C GLY A 1085 -4.81 28.86 -39.10
N CYS A 1086 -5.87 29.21 -39.81
CA CYS A 1086 -5.98 29.01 -41.25
C CYS A 1086 -5.11 30.01 -42.03
N SER A 1087 -4.50 29.57 -43.13
CA SER A 1087 -3.59 30.41 -43.92
C SER A 1087 -3.80 30.31 -45.43
N SER A 1088 -3.40 31.35 -46.15
CA SER A 1088 -3.31 31.37 -47.62
C SER A 1088 -2.15 32.24 -48.09
N GLU A 1089 -1.73 32.08 -49.35
CA GLU A 1089 -0.59 32.80 -49.91
C GLU A 1089 -0.95 33.68 -51.12
N ALA A 1090 -0.27 34.81 -51.25
CA ALA A 1090 -0.28 35.70 -52.41
C ALA A 1090 1.13 36.16 -52.78
N GLU A 1091 1.36 36.57 -54.02
CA GLU A 1091 2.67 37.02 -54.51
C GLU A 1091 2.60 38.42 -55.14
N VAL A 1092 3.69 39.17 -55.02
CA VAL A 1092 3.88 40.50 -55.62
C VAL A 1092 5.31 40.63 -56.18
N THR A 1093 5.45 41.16 -57.40
CA THR A 1093 6.74 41.30 -58.08
C THR A 1093 7.20 42.74 -58.10
N VAL A 1094 8.42 42.98 -57.60
CA VAL A 1094 9.11 44.26 -57.69
C VAL A 1094 10.08 44.21 -58.86
N THR A 1095 9.77 44.93 -59.94
CA THR A 1095 10.61 45.04 -61.14
C THR A 1095 11.63 46.17 -60.98
N VAL A 1096 12.90 45.90 -61.28
CA VAL A 1096 14.00 46.87 -61.12
C VAL A 1096 14.51 47.34 -62.48
N LEU A 1097 14.50 48.64 -62.72
CA LEU A 1097 14.98 49.26 -63.96
C LEU A 1097 16.46 49.68 -63.86
N ALA A 1098 17.25 49.32 -64.87
CA ALA A 1098 18.65 49.69 -64.98
C ALA A 1098 18.83 51.04 -65.72
N PRO A 1099 19.82 51.88 -65.35
CA PRO A 1099 20.00 53.21 -65.92
C PRO A 1099 20.46 53.22 -67.40
N VAL A 1100 20.04 54.25 -68.14
CA VAL A 1100 20.40 54.46 -69.55
C VAL A 1100 21.79 55.12 -69.66
N ASN A 1101 22.78 54.38 -70.15
CA ASN A 1101 24.15 54.89 -70.33
C ASN A 1101 24.34 55.49 -71.73
N ALA A 1102 24.19 56.82 -71.84
CA ALA A 1102 24.50 57.57 -73.05
C ALA A 1102 26.01 57.57 -73.37
N ASP A 1103 26.33 57.63 -74.66
CA ASP A 1103 27.69 57.71 -75.21
C ASP A 1103 27.64 58.55 -76.49
N ALA A 1104 28.40 59.64 -76.54
CA ALA A 1104 28.44 60.60 -77.65
C ALA A 1104 29.52 60.28 -78.71
N GLY A 1105 30.40 59.32 -78.42
CA GLY A 1105 31.60 59.01 -79.19
C GLY A 1105 32.82 59.84 -78.79
N GLU A 1106 34.00 59.40 -79.24
CA GLU A 1106 35.30 60.03 -78.94
C GLU A 1106 35.49 61.40 -79.62
N ASP A 1107 36.23 62.30 -78.97
CA ASP A 1107 36.60 63.62 -79.51
C ASP A 1107 37.27 63.54 -80.90
N VAL A 1108 36.90 64.45 -81.81
CA VAL A 1108 37.40 64.46 -83.20
C VAL A 1108 38.06 65.80 -83.57
N THR A 1109 39.01 65.76 -84.49
CA THR A 1109 39.67 66.95 -85.05
C THR A 1109 39.51 67.01 -86.57
N ILE A 1110 39.11 68.16 -87.10
CA ILE A 1110 38.88 68.43 -88.53
C ILE A 1110 39.63 69.68 -89.00
N CYS A 1111 39.87 69.81 -90.30
CA CYS A 1111 40.32 71.07 -90.89
C CYS A 1111 39.14 72.03 -91.11
N ASN A 1112 39.44 73.33 -91.15
CA ASN A 1112 38.47 74.38 -91.46
C ASN A 1112 37.80 74.09 -92.81
N SER A 1113 36.46 74.12 -92.84
CA SER A 1113 35.56 73.72 -93.95
C SER A 1113 35.46 72.22 -94.30
N GLU A 1114 35.96 71.32 -93.43
CA GLU A 1114 35.57 69.90 -93.45
C GLU A 1114 34.31 69.61 -92.62
N SER A 1115 33.75 68.42 -92.75
CA SER A 1115 32.64 67.89 -91.93
C SER A 1115 33.04 66.57 -91.28
N VAL A 1116 32.40 66.24 -90.15
CA VAL A 1116 32.56 64.96 -89.43
C VAL A 1116 31.20 64.40 -89.05
N THR A 1117 31.05 63.08 -89.10
CA THR A 1117 29.90 62.37 -88.55
C THR A 1117 30.16 62.00 -87.09
N LEU A 1118 29.39 62.56 -86.17
CA LEU A 1118 29.29 62.10 -84.78
C LEU A 1118 28.24 60.99 -84.72
N THR A 1119 28.41 60.00 -83.83
CA THR A 1119 27.48 58.86 -83.70
C THR A 1119 27.35 58.45 -82.25
N ALA A 1120 26.14 58.57 -81.71
CA ALA A 1120 25.84 58.22 -80.34
C ALA A 1120 25.44 56.75 -80.17
N SER A 1121 25.56 56.24 -78.95
CA SER A 1121 25.08 54.92 -78.55
C SER A 1121 24.39 54.96 -77.17
N GLY A 1122 23.82 53.84 -76.71
CA GLY A 1122 23.22 53.72 -75.37
C GLY A 1122 21.69 53.71 -75.28
N GLY A 1123 20.96 53.91 -76.39
CA GLY A 1123 19.49 53.93 -76.39
C GLY A 1123 18.88 53.97 -77.80
N ASN A 1124 17.60 54.36 -77.88
CA ASN A 1124 16.77 54.23 -79.09
C ASN A 1124 16.36 55.59 -79.70
N GLU A 1125 16.26 56.64 -78.89
CA GLU A 1125 15.94 58.01 -79.29
C GLU A 1125 17.10 58.93 -78.92
N PHE A 1126 17.34 59.96 -79.74
CA PHE A 1126 18.51 60.83 -79.65
C PHE A 1126 18.07 62.29 -79.81
N GLU A 1127 18.67 63.21 -79.05
CA GLU A 1127 18.46 64.66 -79.15
C GLU A 1127 19.82 65.35 -78.93
N TRP A 1128 20.42 65.87 -80.00
CA TRP A 1128 21.72 66.55 -79.97
C TRP A 1128 21.57 68.04 -79.69
N SER A 1129 22.62 68.67 -79.15
CA SER A 1129 22.63 70.11 -78.78
C SER A 1129 22.45 71.09 -79.95
N ASN A 1130 22.58 70.62 -81.19
CA ASN A 1130 22.27 71.38 -82.41
C ASN A 1130 20.80 71.24 -82.85
N GLY A 1131 19.99 70.43 -82.16
CA GLY A 1131 18.57 70.18 -82.44
C GLY A 1131 18.29 68.98 -83.36
N GLU A 1132 19.30 68.24 -83.80
CA GLU A 1132 19.14 67.03 -84.61
C GLU A 1132 18.78 65.81 -83.74
N THR A 1133 17.97 64.89 -84.27
CA THR A 1133 17.41 63.75 -83.50
C THR A 1133 17.77 62.36 -84.04
N SER A 1134 18.77 62.28 -84.91
CA SER A 1134 19.28 61.01 -85.44
C SER A 1134 20.44 60.47 -84.60
N GLN A 1135 20.60 59.14 -84.57
CA GLN A 1135 21.71 58.49 -83.88
C GLN A 1135 23.09 59.02 -84.33
N SER A 1136 23.23 59.31 -85.63
CA SER A 1136 24.39 59.97 -86.20
C SER A 1136 24.02 61.34 -86.74
N ILE A 1137 24.90 62.33 -86.55
CA ILE A 1137 24.75 63.69 -87.09
C ILE A 1137 26.01 64.08 -87.85
N GLU A 1138 25.88 64.85 -88.93
CA GLU A 1138 27.02 65.42 -89.66
C GLU A 1138 27.18 66.89 -89.31
N VAL A 1139 28.37 67.28 -88.84
CA VAL A 1139 28.65 68.63 -88.33
C VAL A 1139 29.91 69.21 -88.97
N SER A 1140 29.88 70.51 -89.27
CA SER A 1140 30.99 71.26 -89.88
C SER A 1140 31.21 72.60 -89.14
N PRO A 1141 31.58 72.58 -87.84
CA PRO A 1141 31.83 73.79 -87.09
C PRO A 1141 33.02 74.58 -87.64
N SER A 1142 32.99 75.91 -87.52
CA SER A 1142 34.09 76.80 -87.95
C SER A 1142 35.12 77.10 -86.86
N GLU A 1143 34.81 76.75 -85.61
CA GLU A 1143 35.66 76.86 -84.42
C GLU A 1143 35.41 75.63 -83.53
N THR A 1144 36.32 75.31 -82.60
CA THR A 1144 36.15 74.15 -81.71
C THR A 1144 34.81 74.21 -80.97
N THR A 1145 33.98 73.18 -81.14
CA THR A 1145 32.59 73.13 -80.67
C THR A 1145 32.32 71.82 -79.95
N ILE A 1146 31.64 71.88 -78.80
CA ILE A 1146 31.17 70.70 -78.07
C ILE A 1146 29.72 70.42 -78.48
N TYR A 1147 29.43 69.17 -78.81
CA TYR A 1147 28.09 68.65 -79.04
C TYR A 1147 27.73 67.74 -77.88
N SER A 1148 26.58 67.96 -77.24
CA SER A 1148 26.02 67.02 -76.28
C SER A 1148 24.87 66.26 -76.92
N VAL A 1149 24.68 65.00 -76.51
CA VAL A 1149 23.57 64.17 -76.93
C VAL A 1149 22.81 63.68 -75.71
N ARG A 1150 21.50 63.87 -75.73
CA ARG A 1150 20.57 63.18 -74.85
C ARG A 1150 20.14 61.90 -75.54
N VAL A 1151 20.33 60.78 -74.87
CA VAL A 1151 19.96 59.44 -75.38
C VAL A 1151 18.84 58.89 -74.51
N SER A 1152 17.73 58.48 -75.09
CA SER A 1152 16.55 57.99 -74.38
C SER A 1152 16.03 56.65 -74.91
N ASN A 1153 15.25 55.98 -74.08
CA ASN A 1153 14.46 54.81 -74.44
C ASN A 1153 13.11 54.86 -73.68
N SER A 1154 12.32 53.78 -73.73
CA SER A 1154 11.03 53.68 -73.04
C SER A 1154 11.10 53.68 -71.50
N LEU A 1155 12.30 53.73 -70.91
CA LEU A 1155 12.56 53.60 -69.48
C LEU A 1155 13.25 54.85 -68.88
N GLY A 1156 13.90 55.70 -69.69
CA GLY A 1156 14.60 56.89 -69.18
C GLY A 1156 15.49 57.58 -70.21
N PHE A 1157 16.40 58.43 -69.73
CA PHE A 1157 17.40 59.10 -70.57
C PHE A 1157 18.74 59.32 -69.84
N GLY A 1158 19.83 59.33 -70.62
CA GLY A 1158 21.16 59.79 -70.23
C GLY A 1158 21.63 60.97 -71.10
N ILE A 1159 22.74 61.60 -70.73
CA ILE A 1159 23.40 62.67 -71.53
C ILE A 1159 24.91 62.41 -71.56
N ASP A 1160 25.54 62.61 -72.71
CA ASP A 1160 27.00 62.60 -72.87
C ASP A 1160 27.47 63.71 -73.84
N GLU A 1161 28.76 64.04 -73.87
CA GLU A 1161 29.36 65.14 -74.65
C GLU A 1161 30.57 64.72 -75.49
N VAL A 1162 30.71 65.28 -76.70
CA VAL A 1162 31.84 65.07 -77.62
C VAL A 1162 32.35 66.40 -78.20
N GLN A 1163 33.66 66.61 -78.23
CA GLN A 1163 34.29 67.82 -78.74
C GLN A 1163 34.79 67.64 -80.19
N VAL A 1164 34.39 68.55 -81.08
CA VAL A 1164 34.94 68.67 -82.44
C VAL A 1164 35.87 69.87 -82.51
N THR A 1165 37.16 69.61 -82.74
CA THR A 1165 38.25 70.61 -82.77
C THR A 1165 38.59 71.01 -84.22
N VAL A 1166 38.72 72.32 -84.50
CA VAL A 1166 38.87 72.84 -85.88
C VAL A 1166 40.24 73.51 -86.08
N ASN A 1167 41.00 73.08 -87.09
CA ASN A 1167 42.35 73.59 -87.41
C ASN A 1167 42.44 74.26 -88.79
N ASP A 1168 43.32 75.27 -88.94
CA ASP A 1168 43.60 75.90 -90.24
C ASP A 1168 44.76 75.20 -90.95
N CYS A 1169 44.51 74.65 -92.16
CA CYS A 1169 45.34 73.59 -92.75
C CYS A 1169 46.10 74.01 -94.03
N SER A 1170 46.33 75.31 -94.28
CA SER A 1170 47.10 75.77 -95.44
C SER A 1170 48.58 76.05 -95.13
N LEU A 1171 49.48 75.07 -95.38
CA LEU A 1171 50.82 75.22 -96.00
C LEU A 1171 51.63 73.90 -95.96
N SER A 1172 52.52 73.73 -96.94
CA SER A 1172 53.36 72.53 -97.14
C SER A 1172 54.63 72.48 -96.24
N GLY A 1173 55.02 71.29 -95.78
CA GLY A 1173 56.27 71.04 -95.01
C GLY A 1173 57.58 71.16 -95.82
N PRO A 1174 58.77 70.75 -95.29
CA PRO A 1174 58.98 69.71 -94.26
C PRO A 1174 60.12 69.94 -93.20
N THR A 1175 60.45 68.87 -92.46
CA THR A 1175 61.72 68.51 -91.75
C THR A 1175 62.15 69.10 -90.38
N GLU A 1176 62.16 68.17 -89.41
CA GLU A 1176 63.19 67.82 -88.38
C GLU A 1176 63.64 68.73 -87.20
N GLU A 1177 63.56 68.10 -86.02
CA GLU A 1177 64.39 68.15 -84.80
C GLU A 1177 64.95 69.48 -84.25
N ALA A 1178 64.57 69.81 -82.99
CA ALA A 1178 65.38 69.50 -81.79
C ALA A 1178 65.09 70.46 -80.61
N ASN A 1179 64.83 69.91 -79.41
CA ASN A 1179 65.29 70.52 -78.16
C ASN A 1179 65.27 69.50 -77.00
N GLY A 1180 66.43 69.26 -76.40
CA GLY A 1180 66.72 68.12 -75.52
C GLY A 1180 66.20 68.22 -74.08
N PHE A 1181 64.92 68.50 -73.89
CA PHE A 1181 64.26 68.39 -72.58
C PHE A 1181 63.99 66.92 -72.23
N GLU A 1182 64.31 66.50 -70.99
CA GLU A 1182 64.06 65.12 -70.54
C GLU A 1182 63.50 65.07 -69.12
N PHE A 1183 62.26 64.58 -68.98
CA PHE A 1183 61.62 64.22 -67.71
C PHE A 1183 61.37 62.71 -67.64
N LYS A 1184 62.10 62.01 -66.76
CA LYS A 1184 62.02 60.56 -66.57
C LYS A 1184 61.86 60.20 -65.10
N ALA A 1185 60.98 59.23 -64.85
CA ALA A 1185 60.73 58.59 -63.57
C ALA A 1185 61.16 57.12 -63.69
N PHE A 1186 62.10 56.65 -62.86
CA PHE A 1186 62.58 55.26 -62.90
C PHE A 1186 63.24 54.81 -61.57
N PRO A 1187 63.27 53.50 -61.28
CA PRO A 1187 62.38 52.48 -61.85
C PRO A 1187 60.92 52.80 -61.51
N ASN A 1188 59.96 52.09 -62.11
CA ASN A 1188 58.57 52.17 -61.66
C ASN A 1188 58.51 51.59 -60.23
N PRO A 1189 58.00 52.32 -59.21
CA PRO A 1189 58.30 52.03 -57.81
C PRO A 1189 57.51 50.84 -57.24
N THR A 1190 58.10 49.64 -57.29
CA THR A 1190 57.53 48.43 -56.67
C THR A 1190 57.60 48.39 -55.15
N ASN A 1191 58.53 49.14 -54.54
CA ASN A 1191 58.73 49.19 -53.08
C ASN A 1191 58.54 50.62 -52.54
N GLY A 1192 57.74 51.44 -53.22
CA GLY A 1192 57.55 52.86 -52.89
C GLY A 1192 58.67 53.83 -53.30
N LEU A 1193 59.90 53.36 -53.54
CA LEU A 1193 61.04 54.23 -53.90
C LEU A 1193 61.12 54.49 -55.41
N LEU A 1194 61.15 55.78 -55.79
CA LEU A 1194 61.21 56.28 -57.16
C LEU A 1194 62.32 57.33 -57.32
N ASN A 1195 63.11 57.28 -58.40
CA ASN A 1195 63.99 58.39 -58.78
C ASN A 1195 63.43 59.19 -59.97
N LEU A 1196 63.41 60.52 -59.82
CA LEU A 1196 63.22 61.46 -60.93
C LEU A 1196 64.56 61.92 -61.48
N LYS A 1197 64.67 61.98 -62.81
CA LYS A 1197 65.73 62.67 -63.55
C LYS A 1197 65.09 63.74 -64.43
N ILE A 1198 65.56 64.97 -64.28
CA ILE A 1198 65.06 66.15 -64.99
C ILE A 1198 66.26 66.87 -65.61
N SER A 1199 66.22 67.15 -66.91
CA SER A 1199 67.34 67.72 -67.66
C SER A 1199 66.90 68.92 -68.48
N ALA A 1200 67.74 69.96 -68.55
CA ALA A 1200 67.45 71.21 -69.27
C ALA A 1200 66.19 71.94 -68.78
N LEU A 1201 66.04 72.04 -67.46
CA LEU A 1201 64.98 72.82 -66.82
C LEU A 1201 65.36 74.32 -66.81
N ASP A 1202 64.52 75.16 -67.39
CA ASP A 1202 64.74 76.58 -67.65
C ASP A 1202 64.24 77.52 -66.52
N GLN A 1203 63.39 77.02 -65.61
CA GLN A 1203 62.84 77.75 -64.45
C GLN A 1203 62.52 76.78 -63.30
N ASP A 1204 62.11 77.29 -62.12
CA ASP A 1204 61.66 76.45 -61.01
C ASP A 1204 60.46 75.58 -61.43
N ALA A 1205 60.42 74.33 -60.96
CA ALA A 1205 59.34 73.39 -61.27
C ALA A 1205 58.79 72.72 -60.02
N ILE A 1206 57.50 72.41 -60.04
CA ILE A 1206 56.83 71.62 -59.01
C ILE A 1206 56.32 70.33 -59.65
N VAL A 1207 56.62 69.19 -59.01
CA VAL A 1207 56.06 67.89 -59.39
C VAL A 1207 54.95 67.54 -58.41
N TYR A 1208 53.72 67.49 -58.91
CA TYR A 1208 52.57 66.97 -58.17
C TYR A 1208 52.45 65.47 -58.40
N VAL A 1209 52.17 64.72 -57.33
CA VAL A 1209 51.70 63.34 -57.40
C VAL A 1209 50.20 63.38 -57.19
N THR A 1210 49.44 62.87 -58.16
CA THR A 1210 47.98 62.73 -58.09
C THR A 1210 47.58 61.26 -58.22
N ASP A 1211 46.46 60.88 -57.59
CA ASP A 1211 45.78 59.62 -57.89
C ASP A 1211 45.05 59.67 -59.25
N ILE A 1212 44.38 58.57 -59.63
CA ILE A 1212 43.68 58.46 -60.92
C ILE A 1212 42.49 59.42 -61.07
N ILE A 1213 41.92 59.93 -59.97
CA ILE A 1213 40.83 60.91 -59.99
C ILE A 1213 41.36 62.36 -59.89
N GLY A 1214 42.67 62.56 -60.05
CA GLY A 1214 43.31 63.88 -60.12
C GLY A 1214 43.54 64.56 -58.77
N LYS A 1215 43.22 63.91 -57.64
CA LYS A 1215 43.42 64.48 -56.30
C LYS A 1215 44.91 64.53 -55.99
N ARG A 1216 45.41 65.71 -55.63
CA ARG A 1216 46.82 65.92 -55.26
C ARG A 1216 47.11 65.25 -53.92
N VAL A 1217 47.92 64.20 -53.96
CA VAL A 1217 48.33 63.40 -52.79
C VAL A 1217 49.75 63.74 -52.32
N ARG A 1218 50.59 64.36 -53.18
CA ARG A 1218 51.89 64.92 -52.75
C ARG A 1218 52.36 66.05 -53.68
N THR A 1219 53.19 66.93 -53.13
CA THR A 1219 53.87 68.02 -53.87
C THR A 1219 55.37 67.94 -53.62
N ILE A 1220 56.17 68.15 -54.66
CA ILE A 1220 57.64 68.01 -54.62
C ILE A 1220 58.26 69.17 -55.38
N GLU A 1221 58.95 70.06 -54.67
CA GLU A 1221 59.62 71.22 -55.25
C GLU A 1221 60.97 70.84 -55.86
N VAL A 1222 61.23 71.33 -57.07
CA VAL A 1222 62.50 71.12 -57.79
C VAL A 1222 63.00 72.47 -58.29
N GLY A 1223 63.94 73.05 -57.54
CA GLY A 1223 64.57 74.32 -57.89
C GLY A 1223 65.35 74.29 -59.21
N ALA A 1224 65.42 75.45 -59.86
CA ALA A 1224 66.00 75.67 -61.18
C ALA A 1224 67.49 75.29 -61.23
N ALA A 1225 67.86 74.55 -62.27
CA ALA A 1225 69.23 74.12 -62.51
C ALA A 1225 69.55 74.22 -64.01
N VAL A 1226 69.60 75.47 -64.50
CA VAL A 1226 69.81 75.78 -65.92
C VAL A 1226 71.08 75.07 -66.42
N ASN A 1227 70.90 74.21 -67.44
CA ASN A 1227 71.95 73.37 -68.04
C ASN A 1227 72.59 72.30 -67.12
N GLN A 1228 71.94 71.86 -66.04
CA GLN A 1228 72.32 70.66 -65.29
C GLN A 1228 71.21 69.59 -65.26
N VAL A 1229 71.58 68.40 -64.81
CA VAL A 1229 70.65 67.25 -64.63
C VAL A 1229 70.33 67.12 -63.15
N THR A 1230 69.11 67.50 -62.77
CA THR A 1230 68.61 67.33 -61.40
C THR A 1230 68.12 65.90 -61.21
N ARG A 1231 68.55 65.26 -60.11
CA ARG A 1231 68.06 63.95 -59.69
C ARG A 1231 67.50 64.02 -58.27
N ARG A 1232 66.32 63.44 -58.05
CA ARG A 1232 65.64 63.40 -56.75
C ARG A 1232 65.04 62.02 -56.53
N GLU A 1233 65.38 61.41 -55.41
CA GLU A 1233 64.69 60.20 -54.92
C GLU A 1233 63.47 60.60 -54.10
N ILE A 1234 62.39 59.83 -54.24
CA ILE A 1234 61.09 60.06 -53.62
C ILE A 1234 60.65 58.75 -52.99
N ASN A 1235 60.34 58.77 -51.69
CA ASN A 1235 59.75 57.62 -51.01
C ASN A 1235 58.23 57.77 -50.91
N LEU A 1236 57.50 56.95 -51.66
CA LEU A 1236 56.03 56.85 -51.71
C LEU A 1236 55.49 55.64 -50.92
N SER A 1237 56.30 54.94 -50.11
CA SER A 1237 55.96 53.66 -49.46
C SER A 1237 54.80 53.68 -48.45
N GLY A 1238 54.20 54.84 -48.17
CA GLY A 1238 53.02 55.00 -47.32
C GLY A 1238 51.72 55.27 -48.09
N MET A 1239 51.75 55.18 -49.42
CA MET A 1239 50.57 55.33 -50.28
C MET A 1239 49.99 53.96 -50.67
N PRO A 1240 48.66 53.83 -50.86
CA PRO A 1240 48.05 52.58 -51.31
C PRO A 1240 48.61 52.06 -52.64
N PRO A 1241 48.61 50.75 -52.91
CA PRO A 1241 48.87 50.21 -54.24
C PRO A 1241 47.88 50.78 -55.26
N GLY A 1242 48.36 51.16 -56.45
CA GLY A 1242 47.53 51.80 -57.45
C GLY A 1242 48.29 52.54 -58.54
N PHE A 1243 47.54 53.09 -59.48
CA PHE A 1243 48.05 53.97 -60.52
C PHE A 1243 48.15 55.41 -60.00
N TYR A 1244 49.28 56.06 -60.22
CA TYR A 1244 49.49 57.47 -59.87
C TYR A 1244 50.07 58.23 -61.05
N ILE A 1245 49.78 59.53 -61.13
CA ILE A 1245 50.29 60.43 -62.16
C ILE A 1245 51.24 61.43 -61.50
N LEU A 1246 52.44 61.54 -62.07
CA LEU A 1246 53.41 62.58 -61.76
C LEU A 1246 53.23 63.69 -62.77
N ASN A 1247 52.75 64.85 -62.35
CA ASN A 1247 52.63 66.03 -63.19
C ASN A 1247 53.73 67.05 -62.82
N LEU A 1248 54.73 67.19 -63.69
CA LEU A 1248 55.70 68.28 -63.62
C LEU A 1248 55.10 69.52 -64.25
N SER A 1249 55.01 70.60 -63.47
CA SER A 1249 54.45 71.88 -63.89
C SER A 1249 55.46 73.01 -63.69
N THR A 1250 55.69 73.77 -64.76
CA THR A 1250 56.29 75.13 -64.74
C THR A 1250 55.25 76.12 -65.26
N GLU A 1251 55.53 77.42 -65.29
CA GLU A 1251 54.59 78.43 -65.82
C GLU A 1251 54.23 78.19 -67.29
N ASN A 1252 55.13 77.58 -68.06
CA ASN A 1252 55.03 77.47 -69.52
C ASN A 1252 54.95 76.02 -70.03
N ARG A 1253 55.06 75.00 -69.16
CA ARG A 1253 55.02 73.57 -69.55
C ARG A 1253 54.39 72.71 -68.46
N SER A 1254 53.55 71.76 -68.87
CA SER A 1254 53.03 70.68 -68.01
C SER A 1254 53.35 69.34 -68.67
N ILE A 1255 53.96 68.41 -67.94
CA ILE A 1255 54.38 67.10 -68.46
C ILE A 1255 54.04 66.01 -67.47
N THR A 1256 53.22 65.06 -67.90
CA THR A 1256 52.72 63.95 -67.08
C THR A 1256 53.48 62.64 -67.32
N LYS A 1257 53.67 61.86 -66.25
CA LYS A 1257 54.16 60.48 -66.29
C LYS A 1257 53.35 59.60 -65.35
N LYS A 1258 52.75 58.55 -65.90
CA LYS A 1258 52.06 57.50 -65.13
C LYS A 1258 53.10 56.59 -64.47
N ILE A 1259 52.91 56.30 -63.19
CA ILE A 1259 53.62 55.27 -62.41
C ILE A 1259 52.61 54.28 -61.83
N ILE A 1260 53.10 53.12 -61.42
CA ILE A 1260 52.33 52.08 -60.75
C ILE A 1260 53.03 51.78 -59.43
N LEU A 1261 52.34 52.05 -58.32
CA LEU A 1261 52.70 51.54 -57.00
C LEU A 1261 52.07 50.15 -56.88
N ARG A 1262 52.85 49.14 -56.52
CA ARG A 1262 52.37 47.76 -56.33
C ARG A 1262 52.45 47.35 -54.86
#